data_AF-A0A6I8RC31-F1
#
_entry.id   AF-A0A6I8RC31-F1
#
_cell.length_a   1.000
_cell.length_b   1.000
_cell.length_c   1.000
_cell.angle_alpha   90.00
_cell.angle_beta   90.00
_cell.angle_gamma   90.00
#
_symmetry.space_group_name_H-M   'P 1'
#
loop_
_entity.id
_entity.type
_entity.pdbx_description
1 polymer ?
#
loop_
_entity_poly.entity_id
_entity_poly.type
_entity_poly.pdbx_seq_one_letter_code
_entity_poly.pdbx_strand_id
1 'polypeptide(L)'
;MLCWGHSTFGQLGNGHSFQGSVSDPCVCRFSLAACVKEVACGGKHTLFLLEDGQVYSCGWNGEGQLGHDHEGTDPVQVTTLTEEHITHIACGQSHNLALSYQGQLYSWGSGNDGQLGHATVEHSSRIPRIIKKLNQQKIQQVSCGNDHCMALGDDGQLFTWGQNLHGQLGLGNGFLSQSSPQRVKSLEGIPLAQVTAGGSHSFALSLSGAVFGWGNNSAGQLGLNDEKVRETPCHVKPLRTHKVIYISCGEEHTAILTKAGGLFTFGAGGSGQLGHDSLNNEINPRRVLELMGSEVSQIACGRQHTLAFVPSSGTLYAFGCGDLGQLGTGHKNNVKCPAVVKGKWAAHSGQISMHADRAAYNIVKQIFSGGNKTFVLCSKLESSQPADDFRFCSQRNHTSVINEETIDVWRQKVLENSNTNSMNGIVQTLSSLACWNGSFLEKRNDEHFRTSPKIPGINMCSIKVLFEKLMNVHHSRLLEQILKGFESFLIPQLSSSPPDVEAMRIYIILPEFPLLQDSKYYITLTLPLAMAILRLDTNPSKVLDNWWAQVCPKYFLKLISLYKEAVVYLLNGRKTLLIPVLFTSYITAALKLLEKLHKVNGKAQHVEHDTFYIPEISSLVDIQEDYLMWFLNEAGLKLRPTIMQDSITLCSYPFVFDAQAKTKMLQTDAELQMQVAINGANLQNVFMLLTLDPMLVKNPFLVLHVRRTSLVADALRELSIYSDIDLKKPLKVIFDGEEAVDDGGVTKEFFLLLLKELLNPIYGMFTVYQDSNLLWFSDICFVEHNWFHLIGIMCGLAIYNFTVVDLYFPLALYKKLLNVQPTLEDLKELSPTEGRSLQELLDYPEDDVDDVFCLNFTICRESYGLAERRPLVAGGDHITVTKDNRQQFVDAYVNYVFNQSVQEWYEAFSTGFLKVCGGKILELFQPSELRSMVVGSNNYNWQELEENAIYKGDYSTAHPTVRMFWETFHDFPLEKKKKFLSTAPTRIAAVIRSVSHWQ
;
A
#
# COMPACT_ATOMS: atom_id res chain seq x y z
N MET A 1 -14.94 21.32 -43.92
CA MET A 1 -14.23 21.96 -42.78
C MET A 1 -14.48 23.46 -42.82
N LEU A 2 -14.65 24.09 -41.66
CA LEU A 2 -14.76 25.54 -41.51
C LEU A 2 -13.47 26.09 -40.86
N CYS A 3 -13.04 27.30 -41.23
CA CYS A 3 -11.88 27.97 -40.66
C CYS A 3 -12.10 29.48 -40.51
N TRP A 4 -11.44 30.11 -39.53
CA TRP A 4 -11.46 31.55 -39.30
C TRP A 4 -10.28 32.00 -38.42
N GLY A 5 -10.09 33.32 -38.27
CA GLY A 5 -9.00 33.94 -37.52
C GLY A 5 -7.95 34.60 -38.41
N HIS A 6 -6.69 34.54 -37.96
CA HIS A 6 -5.57 35.22 -38.62
C HIS A 6 -5.22 34.58 -39.98
N SER A 7 -5.16 35.39 -41.05
CA SER A 7 -4.97 34.91 -42.44
C SER A 7 -3.84 35.60 -43.22
N THR A 8 -3.06 36.50 -42.61
CA THR A 8 -2.09 37.37 -43.33
C THR A 8 -1.06 36.61 -44.18
N PHE A 9 -0.61 35.44 -43.73
CA PHE A 9 0.39 34.61 -44.42
C PHE A 9 -0.23 33.42 -45.15
N GLY A 10 -1.57 33.41 -45.32
CA GLY A 10 -2.27 32.31 -45.97
C GLY A 10 -2.51 31.08 -45.10
N GLN A 11 -2.24 31.16 -43.80
CA GLN A 11 -2.29 30.03 -42.87
C GLN A 11 -3.69 29.41 -42.62
N LEU A 12 -4.76 29.91 -43.27
CA LEU A 12 -6.10 29.30 -43.26
C LEU A 12 -6.31 28.29 -44.41
N GLY A 13 -5.40 28.23 -45.39
CA GLY A 13 -5.46 27.26 -46.49
C GLY A 13 -6.64 27.46 -47.46
N ASN A 14 -7.15 28.69 -47.60
CA ASN A 14 -8.40 28.95 -48.35
C ASN A 14 -8.21 29.46 -49.79
N GLY A 15 -6.96 29.47 -50.30
CA GLY A 15 -6.64 29.83 -51.70
C GLY A 15 -6.98 31.25 -52.16
N HIS A 16 -7.35 32.13 -51.22
CA HIS A 16 -7.56 33.56 -51.46
C HIS A 16 -6.80 34.39 -50.42
N SER A 17 -6.18 35.48 -50.85
CA SER A 17 -5.55 36.47 -49.99
C SER A 17 -6.61 37.33 -49.29
N PHE A 18 -7.17 36.84 -48.18
CA PHE A 18 -7.95 37.68 -47.29
C PHE A 18 -7.02 38.77 -46.70
N GLN A 19 -7.35 40.05 -46.94
CA GLN A 19 -6.64 41.16 -46.30
C GLN A 19 -6.89 41.12 -44.78
N GLY A 20 -5.95 40.50 -44.04
CA GLY A 20 -5.85 40.60 -42.58
C GLY A 20 -6.36 39.39 -41.79
N SER A 21 -7.68 39.32 -41.57
CA SER A 21 -8.32 38.38 -40.64
C SER A 21 -9.76 38.05 -41.04
N VAL A 22 -10.21 36.83 -40.71
CA VAL A 22 -11.56 36.33 -40.95
C VAL A 22 -12.29 36.24 -39.60
N SER A 23 -13.37 37.02 -39.43
CA SER A 23 -14.16 37.11 -38.18
C SER A 23 -15.33 36.13 -38.10
N ASP A 24 -15.72 35.55 -39.23
CA ASP A 24 -16.88 34.69 -39.38
C ASP A 24 -16.43 33.31 -39.89
N PRO A 25 -16.97 32.19 -39.38
CA PRO A 25 -16.64 30.87 -39.87
C PRO A 25 -16.86 30.75 -41.38
N CYS A 26 -15.81 30.40 -42.12
CA CYS A 26 -15.85 30.26 -43.58
C CYS A 26 -15.45 28.86 -44.03
N VAL A 27 -15.98 28.39 -45.16
CA VAL A 27 -15.63 27.07 -45.71
C VAL A 27 -14.19 27.09 -46.23
N CYS A 28 -13.38 26.15 -45.76
CA CYS A 28 -12.03 25.93 -46.27
C CYS A 28 -12.10 25.13 -47.58
N ARG A 29 -11.75 25.76 -48.71
CA ARG A 29 -11.83 25.12 -50.05
C ARG A 29 -11.01 23.85 -50.18
N PHE A 30 -9.86 23.76 -49.51
CA PHE A 30 -9.04 22.55 -49.49
C PHE A 30 -9.82 21.31 -49.02
N SER A 31 -10.71 21.47 -48.03
CA SER A 31 -11.54 20.38 -47.52
C SER A 31 -12.67 19.91 -48.46
N LEU A 32 -12.94 20.65 -49.54
CA LEU A 32 -13.88 20.20 -50.57
C LEU A 32 -13.22 19.19 -51.52
N ALA A 33 -11.90 19.21 -51.63
CA ALA A 33 -11.10 18.33 -52.48
C ALA A 33 -10.46 17.15 -51.71
N ALA A 34 -10.27 17.28 -50.38
CA ALA A 34 -9.57 16.29 -49.55
C ALA A 34 -10.29 16.00 -48.22
N CYS A 35 -10.26 14.75 -47.76
CA CYS A 35 -10.84 14.32 -46.49
C CYS A 35 -9.83 14.54 -45.33
N VAL A 36 -9.93 15.69 -44.66
CA VAL A 36 -9.06 16.07 -43.53
C VAL A 36 -9.48 15.30 -42.27
N LYS A 37 -8.50 14.66 -41.63
CA LYS A 37 -8.63 13.93 -40.36
C LYS A 37 -8.26 14.80 -39.16
N GLU A 38 -7.14 15.52 -39.23
CA GLU A 38 -6.59 16.31 -38.12
C GLU A 38 -5.96 17.61 -38.64
N VAL A 39 -5.98 18.66 -37.82
CA VAL A 39 -5.36 19.96 -38.11
C VAL A 39 -4.46 20.36 -36.95
N ALA A 40 -3.16 20.59 -37.22
CA ALA A 40 -2.23 21.15 -36.25
C ALA A 40 -1.87 22.59 -36.63
N CYS A 41 -1.96 23.49 -35.66
CA CYS A 41 -1.85 24.93 -35.89
C CYS A 41 -0.58 25.48 -35.24
N GLY A 42 0.40 25.87 -36.05
CA GLY A 42 1.55 26.62 -35.56
C GLY A 42 1.28 28.12 -35.45
N GLY A 43 2.30 28.90 -35.09
CA GLY A 43 2.17 30.34 -34.91
C GLY A 43 1.66 31.03 -36.18
N LYS A 44 2.34 30.81 -37.30
CA LYS A 44 2.06 31.44 -38.61
C LYS A 44 1.86 30.45 -39.77
N HIS A 45 1.75 29.16 -39.48
CA HIS A 45 1.51 28.10 -40.45
C HIS A 45 0.48 27.10 -39.90
N THR A 46 0.01 26.21 -40.77
CA THR A 46 -0.96 25.15 -40.43
C THR A 46 -0.61 23.87 -41.19
N LEU A 47 -0.69 22.74 -40.50
CA LEU A 47 -0.59 21.40 -41.07
C LEU A 47 -1.97 20.73 -41.12
N PHE A 48 -2.22 20.01 -42.20
CA PHE A 48 -3.43 19.20 -42.40
C PHE A 48 -3.01 17.75 -42.60
N LEU A 49 -3.57 16.85 -41.80
CA LEU A 49 -3.44 15.41 -41.97
C LEU A 49 -4.72 14.89 -42.62
N LEU A 50 -4.58 14.15 -43.71
CA LEU A 50 -5.70 13.50 -44.40
C LEU A 50 -5.96 12.10 -43.85
N GLU A 51 -7.16 11.55 -44.12
CA GLU A 51 -7.55 10.19 -43.69
C GLU A 51 -6.68 9.08 -44.32
N ASP A 52 -6.05 9.34 -45.47
CA ASP A 52 -5.09 8.43 -46.13
C ASP A 52 -3.67 8.51 -45.56
N GLY A 53 -3.44 9.35 -44.56
CA GLY A 53 -2.15 9.54 -43.90
C GLY A 53 -1.23 10.57 -44.54
N GLN A 54 -1.66 11.27 -45.60
CA GLN A 54 -0.87 12.29 -46.26
C GLN A 54 -0.90 13.62 -45.50
N VAL A 55 0.23 14.33 -45.48
CA VAL A 55 0.41 15.61 -44.77
C VAL A 55 0.54 16.76 -45.76
N TYR A 56 -0.25 17.80 -45.55
CA TYR A 56 -0.22 19.06 -46.30
C TYR A 56 0.08 20.23 -45.38
N SER A 57 0.72 21.28 -45.89
CA SER A 57 1.03 22.49 -45.12
C SER A 57 0.78 23.77 -45.91
N CYS A 58 0.51 24.86 -45.20
CA CYS A 58 0.42 26.21 -45.77
C CYS A 58 0.81 27.28 -44.74
N GLY A 59 1.08 28.49 -45.22
CA GLY A 59 1.40 29.65 -44.38
C GLY A 59 2.80 30.20 -44.60
N TRP A 60 3.40 30.69 -43.51
CA TRP A 60 4.77 31.22 -43.47
C TRP A 60 5.83 30.10 -43.43
N ASN A 61 6.95 30.25 -44.15
CA ASN A 61 8.01 29.24 -44.25
C ASN A 61 9.44 29.77 -43.99
N GLY A 62 9.59 30.88 -43.28
CA GLY A 62 10.91 31.49 -43.03
C GLY A 62 11.93 30.54 -42.35
N GLU A 63 11.46 29.56 -41.58
CA GLU A 63 12.27 28.55 -40.88
C GLU A 63 12.21 27.18 -41.54
N GLY A 64 11.63 27.05 -42.74
CA GLY A 64 11.43 25.75 -43.39
C GLY A 64 10.30 24.91 -42.79
N GLN A 65 9.42 25.50 -41.96
CA GLN A 65 8.35 24.78 -41.26
C GLN A 65 7.26 24.19 -42.16
N LEU A 66 7.21 24.53 -43.45
CA LEU A 66 6.26 23.91 -44.38
C LEU A 66 6.76 22.55 -44.91
N GLY A 67 8.04 22.22 -44.79
CA GLY A 67 8.57 20.96 -45.31
C GLY A 67 8.73 20.94 -46.85
N HIS A 68 8.51 22.08 -47.50
CA HIS A 68 8.67 22.33 -48.94
C HIS A 68 8.91 23.82 -49.19
N ASP A 69 9.26 24.22 -50.42
CA ASP A 69 9.61 25.62 -50.74
C ASP A 69 8.43 26.51 -51.14
N HIS A 70 7.22 25.95 -51.27
CA HIS A 70 6.03 26.70 -51.67
C HIS A 70 5.38 27.45 -50.47
N GLU A 71 5.63 28.75 -50.34
CA GLU A 71 4.91 29.63 -49.40
C GLU A 71 3.56 30.09 -49.96
N GLY A 72 2.56 30.28 -49.10
CA GLY A 72 1.31 30.94 -49.48
C GLY A 72 0.02 30.33 -48.92
N THR A 73 -1.07 30.62 -49.64
CA THR A 73 -2.48 30.40 -49.24
C THR A 73 -3.03 29.01 -49.56
N ASP A 74 -2.34 28.26 -50.42
CA ASP A 74 -2.77 26.94 -50.88
C ASP A 74 -2.03 25.85 -50.12
N PRO A 75 -2.73 24.88 -49.50
CA PRO A 75 -2.08 23.73 -48.88
C PRO A 75 -1.35 22.87 -49.92
N VAL A 76 -0.05 22.65 -49.69
CA VAL A 76 0.84 21.84 -50.55
C VAL A 76 1.29 20.61 -49.78
N GLN A 77 1.42 19.49 -50.51
CA GLN A 77 1.82 18.20 -49.92
C GLN A 77 3.28 18.23 -49.48
N VAL A 78 3.57 17.66 -48.30
CA VAL A 78 4.93 17.43 -47.82
C VAL A 78 5.45 16.12 -48.41
N THR A 79 6.06 16.20 -49.59
CA THR A 79 6.42 15.03 -50.42
C THR A 79 7.40 14.06 -49.76
N THR A 80 8.20 14.52 -48.80
CA THR A 80 9.13 13.66 -48.04
C THR A 80 8.41 12.65 -47.15
N LEU A 81 7.15 12.91 -46.77
CA LEU A 81 6.37 12.02 -45.92
C LEU A 81 5.41 11.13 -46.72
N THR A 82 5.40 11.21 -48.05
CA THR A 82 4.39 10.51 -48.88
C THR A 82 4.46 8.98 -48.77
N GLU A 83 5.66 8.43 -48.57
CA GLU A 83 5.87 6.99 -48.41
C GLU A 83 5.50 6.48 -47.00
N GLU A 84 5.27 7.38 -46.05
CA GLU A 84 4.97 7.07 -44.66
C GLU A 84 3.48 7.27 -44.36
N HIS A 85 2.85 6.30 -43.71
CA HIS A 85 1.48 6.49 -43.23
C HIS A 85 1.49 7.27 -41.92
N ILE A 86 1.25 8.59 -41.98
CA ILE A 86 1.17 9.46 -40.80
C ILE A 86 -0.18 9.27 -40.09
N THR A 87 -0.15 9.25 -38.75
CA THR A 87 -1.32 9.02 -37.90
C THR A 87 -1.69 10.22 -37.03
N HIS A 88 -0.70 11.02 -36.61
CA HIS A 88 -0.84 12.20 -35.77
C HIS A 88 0.16 13.28 -36.17
N ILE A 89 -0.21 14.55 -36.01
CA ILE A 89 0.62 15.73 -36.28
C ILE A 89 0.60 16.72 -35.11
N ALA A 90 1.71 17.40 -34.84
CA ALA A 90 1.78 18.48 -33.86
C ALA A 90 2.65 19.64 -34.36
N CYS A 91 2.28 20.87 -33.97
CA CYS A 91 3.00 22.08 -34.34
C CYS A 91 3.39 22.86 -33.10
N GLY A 92 4.64 23.30 -33.04
CA GLY A 92 5.03 24.39 -32.14
C GLY A 92 4.93 25.74 -32.83
N GLN A 93 5.69 26.72 -32.35
CA GLN A 93 5.63 28.08 -32.89
C GLN A 93 6.08 28.14 -34.36
N SER A 94 7.23 27.51 -34.65
CA SER A 94 7.87 27.48 -35.98
C SER A 94 8.50 26.12 -36.32
N HIS A 95 8.07 25.04 -35.66
CA HIS A 95 8.56 23.67 -35.89
C HIS A 95 7.40 22.68 -35.83
N ASN A 96 7.63 21.45 -36.30
CA ASN A 96 6.60 20.43 -36.42
C ASN A 96 7.10 19.05 -36.04
N LEU A 97 6.12 18.22 -35.68
CA LEU A 97 6.26 16.78 -35.49
C LEU A 97 5.21 16.03 -36.32
N ALA A 98 5.60 14.90 -36.90
CA ALA A 98 4.69 13.95 -37.54
C ALA A 98 4.98 12.52 -37.07
N LEU A 99 3.95 11.80 -36.64
CA LEU A 99 4.04 10.46 -36.09
C LEU A 99 3.49 9.42 -37.08
N SER A 100 4.32 8.47 -37.51
CA SER A 100 3.91 7.38 -38.40
C SER A 100 3.14 6.28 -37.66
N TYR A 101 2.38 5.47 -38.39
CA TYR A 101 1.67 4.29 -37.86
C TYR A 101 2.62 3.26 -37.22
N GLN A 102 3.88 3.24 -37.64
CA GLN A 102 4.91 2.37 -37.05
C GLN A 102 5.43 2.90 -35.70
N GLY A 103 5.02 4.10 -35.28
CA GLY A 103 5.49 4.76 -34.06
C GLY A 103 6.78 5.58 -34.26
N GLN A 104 7.18 5.84 -35.51
CA GLN A 104 8.37 6.63 -35.83
C GLN A 104 8.03 8.12 -35.88
N LEU A 105 8.93 8.95 -35.35
CA LEU A 105 8.71 10.38 -35.20
C LEU A 105 9.62 11.18 -36.13
N TYR A 106 9.02 12.09 -36.90
CA TYR A 106 9.70 13.00 -37.82
C TYR A 106 9.56 14.43 -37.34
N SER A 107 10.60 15.25 -37.53
CA SER A 107 10.65 16.65 -37.14
C SER A 107 11.27 17.54 -38.21
N TRP A 108 10.80 18.79 -38.31
CA TRP A 108 11.34 19.84 -39.20
C TRP A 108 10.88 21.24 -38.77
N GLY A 109 11.43 22.28 -39.39
CA GLY A 109 11.25 23.69 -39.06
C GLY A 109 12.41 24.24 -38.23
N SER A 110 12.13 25.17 -37.33
CA SER A 110 13.13 25.82 -36.46
C SER A 110 13.73 24.85 -35.44
N GLY A 111 15.04 24.96 -35.18
CA GLY A 111 15.80 24.11 -34.26
C GLY A 111 16.75 24.86 -33.32
N ASN A 112 16.57 26.18 -33.16
CA ASN A 112 17.46 27.06 -32.37
C ASN A 112 17.67 26.60 -30.92
N ASP A 113 16.66 26.00 -30.29
CA ASP A 113 16.70 25.50 -28.91
C ASP A 113 16.80 23.96 -28.84
N GLY A 114 17.04 23.31 -29.98
CA GLY A 114 17.13 21.85 -30.06
C GLY A 114 15.79 21.12 -30.16
N GLN A 115 14.68 21.83 -30.41
CA GLN A 115 13.33 21.28 -30.53
C GLN A 115 13.14 20.26 -31.67
N LEU A 116 14.10 20.17 -32.61
CA LEU A 116 14.12 19.12 -33.64
C LEU A 116 14.61 17.76 -33.13
N GLY A 117 15.30 17.68 -31.98
CA GLY A 117 15.64 16.39 -31.36
C GLY A 117 16.71 15.54 -32.07
N HIS A 118 17.44 16.09 -33.05
CA HIS A 118 18.44 15.34 -33.85
C HIS A 118 19.82 15.17 -33.17
N ALA A 119 19.96 15.54 -31.89
CA ALA A 119 21.22 15.61 -31.13
C ALA A 119 22.25 16.63 -31.67
N THR A 120 21.96 17.28 -32.80
CA THR A 120 22.69 18.42 -33.34
C THR A 120 21.86 19.70 -33.15
N VAL A 121 22.53 20.82 -32.91
CA VAL A 121 21.88 22.14 -32.90
C VAL A 121 21.93 22.69 -34.32
N GLU A 122 20.90 22.37 -35.10
CA GLU A 122 20.69 22.94 -36.43
C GLU A 122 19.68 24.08 -36.31
N HIS A 123 19.99 25.25 -36.86
CA HIS A 123 19.12 26.43 -36.77
C HIS A 123 17.73 26.18 -37.36
N SER A 124 17.68 25.48 -38.50
CA SER A 124 16.43 25.05 -39.12
C SER A 124 16.64 23.85 -40.03
N SER A 125 15.60 23.04 -40.20
CA SER A 125 15.53 21.96 -41.19
C SER A 125 14.30 22.15 -42.05
N ARG A 126 14.50 22.29 -43.36
CA ARG A 126 13.42 22.40 -44.36
C ARG A 126 12.79 21.06 -44.73
N ILE A 127 13.41 19.95 -44.32
CA ILE A 127 13.02 18.60 -44.73
C ILE A 127 12.67 17.80 -43.46
N PRO A 128 11.52 17.11 -43.43
CA PRO A 128 11.18 16.14 -42.37
C PRO A 128 12.28 15.10 -42.19
N ARG A 129 12.78 14.96 -40.96
CA ARG A 129 13.82 13.97 -40.61
C ARG A 129 13.38 13.13 -39.43
N ILE A 130 13.74 11.85 -39.44
CA ILE A 130 13.46 10.93 -38.34
C ILE A 130 14.30 11.25 -37.10
N ILE A 131 13.66 11.22 -35.93
CA ILE A 131 14.32 11.35 -34.63
C ILE A 131 14.90 9.98 -34.21
N LYS A 132 16.14 9.71 -34.63
CA LYS A 132 16.80 8.41 -34.46
C LYS A 132 16.79 7.86 -33.02
N LYS A 133 16.88 8.72 -32.01
CA LYS A 133 16.91 8.33 -30.59
C LYS A 133 15.62 7.63 -30.12
N LEU A 134 14.48 7.90 -30.77
CA LEU A 134 13.18 7.31 -30.43
C LEU A 134 12.80 6.13 -31.34
N ASN A 135 13.64 5.73 -32.30
CA ASN A 135 13.28 4.69 -33.28
C ASN A 135 13.11 3.28 -32.67
N GLN A 136 13.64 3.06 -31.45
CA GLN A 136 13.45 1.83 -30.69
C GLN A 136 12.21 1.87 -29.78
N GLN A 137 11.49 3.00 -29.77
CA GLN A 137 10.32 3.23 -28.93
C GLN A 137 9.11 3.36 -29.84
N LYS A 138 7.99 2.73 -29.48
CA LYS A 138 6.76 2.91 -30.23
C LYS A 138 5.99 4.09 -29.64
N ILE A 139 6.11 5.25 -30.28
CA ILE A 139 5.44 6.48 -29.84
C ILE A 139 3.94 6.43 -30.18
N GLN A 140 3.10 6.86 -29.24
CA GLN A 140 1.63 6.89 -29.36
C GLN A 140 1.06 8.30 -29.42
N GLN A 141 1.69 9.27 -28.74
CA GLN A 141 1.22 10.64 -28.69
C GLN A 141 2.39 11.61 -28.73
N VAL A 142 2.17 12.75 -29.37
CA VAL A 142 3.11 13.88 -29.41
C VAL A 142 2.40 15.19 -29.11
N SER A 143 3.13 16.12 -28.51
CA SER A 143 2.65 17.49 -28.30
C SER A 143 3.83 18.46 -28.40
N CYS A 144 3.56 19.66 -28.90
CA CYS A 144 4.54 20.74 -29.01
C CYS A 144 4.09 21.94 -28.20
N GLY A 145 5.01 22.56 -27.47
CA GLY A 145 4.84 23.93 -26.99
C GLY A 145 5.41 24.91 -28.01
N ASN A 146 5.72 26.14 -27.60
CA ASN A 146 6.30 27.11 -28.53
C ASN A 146 7.64 26.60 -29.09
N ASP A 147 8.54 26.18 -28.19
CA ASP A 147 9.93 25.81 -28.51
C ASP A 147 10.39 24.52 -27.82
N HIS A 148 9.45 23.68 -27.36
CA HIS A 148 9.73 22.36 -26.80
C HIS A 148 8.75 21.30 -27.30
N CYS A 149 9.12 20.05 -27.15
CA CYS A 149 8.39 18.89 -27.64
C CYS A 149 8.24 17.83 -26.55
N MET A 150 7.16 17.06 -26.64
CA MET A 150 6.86 15.92 -25.78
C MET A 150 6.42 14.73 -26.65
N ALA A 151 6.83 13.52 -26.25
CA ALA A 151 6.38 12.28 -26.86
C ALA A 151 6.11 11.22 -25.78
N LEU A 152 4.97 10.54 -25.89
CA LEU A 152 4.57 9.45 -25.02
C LEU A 152 4.70 8.11 -25.77
N GLY A 153 5.49 7.19 -25.20
CA GLY A 153 5.62 5.82 -25.66
C GLY A 153 4.42 4.95 -25.28
N ASP A 154 4.20 3.86 -26.01
CA ASP A 154 3.20 2.84 -25.68
C ASP A 154 3.49 2.13 -24.36
N ASP A 155 4.75 2.07 -23.95
CA ASP A 155 5.20 1.59 -22.66
C ASP A 155 5.01 2.62 -21.52
N GLY A 156 4.38 3.77 -21.80
CA GLY A 156 4.14 4.82 -20.81
C GLY A 156 5.37 5.66 -20.47
N GLN A 157 6.49 5.51 -21.18
CA GLN A 157 7.64 6.40 -21.02
C GLN A 157 7.37 7.76 -21.67
N LEU A 158 7.64 8.83 -20.93
CA LEU A 158 7.56 10.20 -21.43
C LEU A 158 8.94 10.75 -21.80
N PHE A 159 9.04 11.31 -23.00
CA PHE A 159 10.23 11.97 -23.52
C PHE A 159 9.97 13.45 -23.80
N THR A 160 10.94 14.30 -23.47
CA THR A 160 10.88 15.76 -23.69
C THR A 160 12.19 16.32 -24.23
N TRP A 161 12.14 17.31 -25.10
CA TRP A 161 13.32 18.01 -25.65
C TRP A 161 12.98 19.42 -26.16
N GLY A 162 13.99 20.20 -26.53
CA GLY A 162 13.89 21.61 -26.91
C GLY A 162 14.24 22.56 -25.77
N GLN A 163 13.60 23.72 -25.74
CA GLN A 163 13.87 24.79 -24.79
C GLN A 163 13.54 24.39 -23.34
N ASN A 164 14.38 24.78 -22.38
CA ASN A 164 14.16 24.51 -20.95
C ASN A 164 14.34 25.71 -20.01
N LEU A 165 14.19 26.95 -20.50
CA LEU A 165 14.41 28.16 -19.69
C LEU A 165 13.54 28.26 -18.43
N HIS A 166 12.34 27.67 -18.46
CA HIS A 166 11.40 27.67 -17.35
C HIS A 166 11.19 26.25 -16.79
N GLY A 167 12.08 25.31 -17.09
CA GLY A 167 11.92 23.92 -16.66
C GLY A 167 10.81 23.16 -17.38
N GLN A 168 10.31 23.62 -18.54
CA GLN A 168 9.19 23.01 -19.27
C GLN A 168 9.44 21.58 -19.78
N LEU A 169 10.70 21.11 -19.74
CA LEU A 169 11.04 19.71 -20.01
C LEU A 169 10.80 18.79 -18.80
N GLY A 170 10.71 19.30 -17.57
CA GLY A 170 10.39 18.49 -16.39
C GLY A 170 11.54 17.57 -15.92
N LEU A 171 12.77 17.85 -16.36
CA LEU A 171 13.97 17.05 -16.07
C LEU A 171 14.59 17.37 -14.70
N GLY A 172 14.12 18.42 -14.02
CA GLY A 172 14.67 18.92 -12.77
C GLY A 172 15.75 19.98 -12.95
N ASN A 173 16.33 20.38 -11.82
CA ASN A 173 17.27 21.51 -11.76
C ASN A 173 18.60 21.23 -12.45
N GLY A 174 19.14 22.25 -13.11
CA GLY A 174 20.45 22.21 -13.76
C GLY A 174 20.48 21.68 -15.19
N PHE A 175 19.33 21.33 -15.77
CA PHE A 175 19.22 20.96 -17.18
C PHE A 175 18.97 22.19 -18.05
N LEU A 176 19.84 22.41 -19.05
CA LEU A 176 19.63 23.40 -20.10
C LEU A 176 18.71 22.85 -21.20
N SER A 177 18.45 23.65 -22.25
CA SER A 177 17.78 23.20 -23.46
C SER A 177 18.42 21.93 -24.03
N GLN A 178 17.60 20.99 -24.48
CA GLN A 178 18.03 19.66 -24.89
C GLN A 178 17.82 19.45 -26.39
N SER A 179 18.91 19.18 -27.13
CA SER A 179 18.86 18.89 -28.57
C SER A 179 18.50 17.44 -28.91
N SER A 180 18.27 16.59 -27.91
CA SER A 180 17.81 15.21 -28.11
C SER A 180 16.76 14.83 -27.07
N PRO A 181 15.79 13.94 -27.41
CA PRO A 181 14.78 13.45 -26.48
C PRO A 181 15.37 12.95 -25.17
N GLN A 182 14.91 13.47 -24.03
CA GLN A 182 15.29 13.03 -22.69
C GLN A 182 14.10 12.41 -21.97
N ARG A 183 14.34 11.35 -21.20
CA ARG A 183 13.28 10.64 -20.46
C ARG A 183 12.95 11.36 -19.16
N VAL A 184 11.67 11.60 -18.91
CA VAL A 184 11.15 12.22 -17.68
C VAL A 184 10.94 11.14 -16.62
N LYS A 185 11.96 10.90 -15.79
CA LYS A 185 11.94 9.85 -14.75
C LYS A 185 10.97 10.14 -13.59
N SER A 186 10.65 11.41 -13.36
CA SER A 186 9.75 11.87 -12.30
C SER A 186 8.28 11.48 -12.49
N LEU A 187 7.91 10.84 -13.62
CA LEU A 187 6.58 10.27 -13.85
C LEU A 187 6.64 8.76 -14.12
N GLU A 188 7.77 8.11 -13.83
CA GLU A 188 7.96 6.68 -14.08
C GLU A 188 6.96 5.82 -13.29
N GLY A 189 6.37 4.85 -13.98
CA GLY A 189 5.37 3.93 -13.41
C GLY A 189 3.95 4.49 -13.33
N ILE A 190 3.71 5.76 -13.65
CA ILE A 190 2.36 6.34 -13.71
C ILE A 190 1.76 6.02 -15.10
N PRO A 191 0.58 5.38 -15.18
CA PRO A 191 -0.07 5.13 -16.45
C PRO A 191 -0.63 6.42 -17.05
N LEU A 192 -0.03 6.93 -18.13
CA LEU A 192 -0.40 8.21 -18.74
C LEU A 192 -1.47 8.04 -19.83
N ALA A 193 -2.51 8.89 -19.73
CA ALA A 193 -3.61 9.00 -20.68
C ALA A 193 -3.34 10.04 -21.77
N GLN A 194 -2.74 11.17 -21.39
CA GLN A 194 -2.52 12.31 -22.30
C GLN A 194 -1.26 13.08 -21.90
N VAL A 195 -0.52 13.58 -22.89
CA VAL A 195 0.48 14.64 -22.74
C VAL A 195 0.09 15.85 -23.56
N THR A 196 0.28 17.05 -23.01
CA THR A 196 -0.01 18.30 -23.71
C THR A 196 0.96 19.38 -23.26
N ALA A 197 1.31 20.27 -24.19
CA ALA A 197 2.21 21.39 -23.96
C ALA A 197 1.50 22.69 -24.30
N GLY A 198 1.66 23.70 -23.45
CA GLY A 198 1.33 25.08 -23.75
C GLY A 198 2.54 25.85 -24.25
N GLY A 199 2.52 27.18 -24.16
CA GLY A 199 3.60 28.02 -24.68
C GLY A 199 4.98 27.67 -24.09
N SER A 200 5.09 27.73 -22.77
CA SER A 200 6.31 27.36 -22.01
C SER A 200 6.02 26.52 -20.77
N HIS A 201 4.95 25.74 -20.81
CA HIS A 201 4.55 24.84 -19.74
C HIS A 201 4.03 23.52 -20.32
N SER A 202 3.96 22.49 -19.49
CA SER A 202 3.69 21.12 -19.91
C SER A 202 2.79 20.43 -18.89
N PHE A 203 1.94 19.53 -19.38
CA PHE A 203 1.05 18.72 -18.57
C PHE A 203 1.07 17.26 -19.00
N ALA A 204 0.87 16.39 -18.01
CA ALA A 204 0.57 14.98 -18.19
C ALA A 204 -0.68 14.62 -17.37
N LEU A 205 -1.55 13.83 -17.97
CA LEU A 205 -2.77 13.30 -17.38
C LEU A 205 -2.62 11.78 -17.20
N SER A 206 -2.89 11.26 -16.01
CA SER A 206 -2.93 9.80 -15.78
C SER A 206 -4.25 9.19 -16.23
N LEU A 207 -4.27 7.87 -16.46
CA LEU A 207 -5.50 7.11 -16.69
C LEU A 207 -6.49 7.18 -15.52
N SER A 208 -6.04 7.56 -14.32
CA SER A 208 -6.87 7.75 -13.13
C SER A 208 -7.27 9.19 -12.88
N GLY A 209 -7.01 10.09 -13.84
CA GLY A 209 -7.38 11.50 -13.76
C GLY A 209 -6.51 12.37 -12.87
N ALA A 210 -5.32 11.88 -12.46
CA ALA A 210 -4.31 12.71 -11.80
C ALA A 210 -3.64 13.62 -12.84
N VAL A 211 -3.52 14.91 -12.51
CA VAL A 211 -2.96 15.94 -13.39
C VAL A 211 -1.61 16.39 -12.86
N PHE A 212 -0.58 16.34 -13.68
CA PHE A 212 0.77 16.80 -13.36
C PHE A 212 1.14 17.96 -14.28
N GLY A 213 1.49 19.12 -13.70
CA GLY A 213 1.89 20.32 -14.44
C GLY A 213 3.30 20.77 -14.07
N TRP A 214 4.05 21.28 -15.04
CA TRP A 214 5.38 21.86 -14.85
C TRP A 214 5.75 22.87 -15.94
N GLY A 215 6.84 23.60 -15.74
CA GLY A 215 7.30 24.69 -16.59
C GLY A 215 6.97 26.07 -16.01
N ASN A 216 6.75 27.04 -16.91
CA ASN A 216 6.42 28.41 -16.53
C ASN A 216 5.08 28.46 -15.77
N ASN A 217 5.04 29.27 -14.70
CA ASN A 217 3.86 29.48 -13.87
C ASN A 217 3.63 30.97 -13.54
N SER A 218 4.24 31.90 -14.28
CA SER A 218 4.20 33.34 -13.99
C SER A 218 2.79 33.96 -13.96
N ALA A 219 1.80 33.30 -14.58
CA ALA A 219 0.41 33.72 -14.59
C ALA A 219 -0.52 32.74 -13.85
N GLY A 220 0.03 31.77 -13.11
CA GLY A 220 -0.74 30.72 -12.44
C GLY A 220 -1.21 29.59 -13.35
N GLN A 221 -0.65 29.46 -14.57
CA GLN A 221 -1.07 28.49 -15.57
C GLN A 221 -0.83 27.01 -15.19
N LEU A 222 -0.14 26.74 -14.08
CA LEU A 222 -0.04 25.38 -13.53
C LEU A 222 -1.18 25.03 -12.56
N GLY A 223 -1.94 26.01 -12.07
CA GLY A 223 -3.06 25.77 -11.16
C GLY A 223 -2.64 25.29 -9.76
N LEU A 224 -1.44 25.66 -9.32
CA LEU A 224 -0.79 25.14 -8.11
C LEU A 224 -0.97 26.04 -6.88
N ASN A 225 -1.91 26.98 -6.91
CA ASN A 225 -2.13 27.99 -5.86
C ASN A 225 -0.91 28.90 -5.60
N ASP A 226 -0.06 29.06 -6.60
CA ASP A 226 1.08 29.99 -6.61
C ASP A 226 1.46 30.32 -8.06
N GLU A 227 2.43 31.22 -8.22
CA GLU A 227 2.99 31.64 -9.51
C GLU A 227 4.44 31.16 -9.70
N LYS A 228 4.86 30.13 -8.94
CA LYS A 228 6.25 29.66 -8.94
C LYS A 228 6.46 28.66 -10.06
N VAL A 229 7.49 28.91 -10.87
CA VAL A 229 7.99 28.00 -11.91
C VAL A 229 8.31 26.64 -11.30
N ARG A 230 7.99 25.55 -12.02
CA ARG A 230 8.27 24.18 -11.59
C ARG A 230 9.14 23.47 -12.62
N GLU A 231 10.32 23.03 -12.19
CA GLU A 231 11.28 22.34 -13.07
C GLU A 231 11.07 20.82 -13.11
N THR A 232 10.17 20.30 -12.27
CA THR A 232 9.72 18.91 -12.24
C THR A 232 8.19 18.83 -12.25
N PRO A 233 7.61 17.77 -12.84
CA PRO A 233 6.18 17.47 -12.78
C PRO A 233 5.62 17.57 -11.37
N CYS A 234 4.64 18.44 -11.17
CA CYS A 234 3.98 18.67 -9.88
C CYS A 234 2.50 18.31 -9.95
N HIS A 235 2.02 17.54 -8.98
CA HIS A 235 0.61 17.14 -8.94
C HIS A 235 -0.32 18.32 -8.62
N VAL A 236 -1.31 18.55 -9.47
CA VAL A 236 -2.34 19.60 -9.33
C VAL A 236 -3.46 19.10 -8.41
N LYS A 237 -3.17 19.10 -7.10
CA LYS A 237 -4.06 18.57 -6.05
C LYS A 237 -5.52 19.06 -6.12
N PRO A 238 -5.84 20.33 -6.46
CA PRO A 238 -7.24 20.80 -6.54
C PRO A 238 -8.11 20.01 -7.54
N LEU A 239 -7.52 19.35 -8.54
CA LEU A 239 -8.26 18.62 -9.57
C LEU A 239 -8.53 17.16 -9.24
N ARG A 240 -7.95 16.64 -8.15
CA ARG A 240 -8.01 15.20 -7.79
C ARG A 240 -9.44 14.65 -7.72
N THR A 241 -10.38 15.44 -7.20
CA THR A 241 -11.77 15.01 -7.00
C THR A 241 -12.67 15.20 -8.22
N HIS A 242 -12.14 15.76 -9.31
CA HIS A 242 -12.94 16.25 -10.43
C HIS A 242 -13.00 15.29 -11.63
N LYS A 243 -12.40 14.08 -11.54
CA LYS A 243 -12.39 13.06 -12.60
C LYS A 243 -11.98 13.65 -13.96
N VAL A 244 -10.77 14.21 -14.01
CA VAL A 244 -10.22 14.84 -15.22
C VAL A 244 -9.93 13.78 -16.28
N ILE A 245 -10.21 14.12 -17.53
CA ILE A 245 -10.16 13.20 -18.69
C ILE A 245 -9.44 13.79 -19.91
N TYR A 246 -9.34 15.13 -19.99
CA TYR A 246 -8.75 15.82 -21.12
C TYR A 246 -8.26 17.20 -20.71
N ILE A 247 -7.10 17.59 -21.23
CA ILE A 247 -6.44 18.87 -20.99
C ILE A 247 -6.14 19.52 -22.34
N SER A 248 -6.34 20.83 -22.44
CA SER A 248 -5.92 21.65 -23.57
C SER A 248 -5.19 22.89 -23.07
N CYS A 249 -3.97 23.12 -23.56
CA CYS A 249 -3.13 24.24 -23.16
C CYS A 249 -3.13 25.34 -24.23
N GLY A 250 -3.22 26.59 -23.79
CA GLY A 250 -2.87 27.75 -24.60
C GLY A 250 -1.44 28.21 -24.33
N GLU A 251 -1.12 29.45 -24.68
CA GLU A 251 0.23 29.97 -24.46
C GLU A 251 0.53 30.12 -22.95
N GLU A 252 -0.37 30.78 -22.24
CA GLU A 252 -0.24 31.10 -20.81
C GLU A 252 -1.49 30.72 -19.99
N HIS A 253 -2.35 29.86 -20.51
CA HIS A 253 -3.53 29.36 -19.79
C HIS A 253 -3.77 27.87 -20.07
N THR A 254 -4.57 27.25 -19.22
CA THR A 254 -4.91 25.83 -19.31
C THR A 254 -6.41 25.65 -19.14
N ALA A 255 -7.01 24.81 -19.98
CA ALA A 255 -8.39 24.39 -19.90
C ALA A 255 -8.46 22.88 -19.65
N ILE A 256 -9.37 22.48 -18.78
CA ILE A 256 -9.52 21.10 -18.33
C ILE A 256 -10.97 20.68 -18.44
N LEU A 257 -11.16 19.47 -18.99
CA LEU A 257 -12.44 18.82 -19.13
C LEU A 257 -12.53 17.65 -18.15
N THR A 258 -13.70 17.55 -17.50
CA THR A 258 -14.03 16.47 -16.57
C THR A 258 -14.98 15.47 -17.23
N LYS A 259 -15.02 14.23 -16.71
CA LYS A 259 -15.90 13.17 -17.24
C LYS A 259 -17.38 13.57 -17.24
N ALA A 260 -17.79 14.42 -16.30
CA ALA A 260 -19.14 14.96 -16.21
C ALA A 260 -19.42 16.13 -17.19
N GLY A 261 -18.46 16.52 -18.03
CA GLY A 261 -18.58 17.65 -18.96
C GLY A 261 -18.41 19.03 -18.32
N GLY A 262 -17.88 19.10 -17.10
CA GLY A 262 -17.49 20.37 -16.47
C GLY A 262 -16.16 20.89 -17.04
N LEU A 263 -16.14 22.19 -17.36
CA LEU A 263 -14.97 22.94 -17.85
C LEU A 263 -14.33 23.77 -16.74
N PHE A 264 -13.03 23.58 -16.54
CA PHE A 264 -12.20 24.36 -15.63
C PHE A 264 -11.11 25.10 -16.40
N THR A 265 -10.83 26.34 -16.06
CA THR A 265 -9.80 27.16 -16.70
C THR A 265 -8.99 27.93 -15.66
N PHE A 266 -7.69 28.09 -15.91
CA PHE A 266 -6.75 28.80 -15.04
C PHE A 266 -5.52 29.28 -15.82
N GLY A 267 -4.75 30.20 -15.23
CA GLY A 267 -3.63 30.90 -15.85
C GLY A 267 -3.93 32.35 -16.20
N ALA A 268 -3.35 32.85 -17.30
CA ALA A 268 -3.51 34.22 -17.76
C ALA A 268 -4.97 34.52 -18.14
N GLY A 269 -5.52 35.63 -17.64
CA GLY A 269 -6.88 36.08 -17.93
C GLY A 269 -7.00 37.37 -18.72
N GLY A 270 -5.87 38.02 -19.04
CA GLY A 270 -5.84 39.40 -19.57
C GLY A 270 -6.64 39.65 -20.87
N SER A 271 -6.92 38.61 -21.65
CA SER A 271 -7.71 38.69 -22.88
C SER A 271 -9.11 38.05 -22.73
N GLY A 272 -9.48 37.57 -21.54
CA GLY A 272 -10.74 36.86 -21.27
C GLY A 272 -10.71 35.36 -21.57
N GLN A 273 -9.53 34.78 -21.83
CA GLN A 273 -9.36 33.39 -22.30
C GLN A 273 -9.77 32.31 -21.30
N LEU A 274 -10.05 32.73 -20.05
CA LEU A 274 -10.54 31.86 -18.98
C LEU A 274 -12.06 31.78 -18.94
N GLY A 275 -12.78 32.77 -19.45
CA GLY A 275 -14.25 32.71 -19.54
C GLY A 275 -15.01 33.01 -18.25
N HIS A 276 -14.38 33.64 -17.24
CA HIS A 276 -14.96 33.87 -15.89
C HIS A 276 -15.60 35.25 -15.69
N ASP A 277 -16.00 35.92 -16.77
CA ASP A 277 -16.41 37.34 -16.79
C ASP A 277 -15.39 38.30 -16.15
N SER A 278 -14.11 37.92 -16.22
CA SER A 278 -13.01 38.63 -15.57
C SER A 278 -11.78 38.66 -16.47
N LEU A 279 -10.94 39.68 -16.26
CA LEU A 279 -9.62 39.79 -16.91
C LEU A 279 -8.47 39.41 -15.97
N ASN A 280 -8.77 38.98 -14.75
CA ASN A 280 -7.78 38.61 -13.76
C ASN A 280 -7.20 37.23 -14.08
N ASN A 281 -5.93 37.03 -13.72
CA ASN A 281 -5.32 35.72 -13.73
C ASN A 281 -5.93 34.84 -12.64
N GLU A 282 -6.01 33.54 -12.91
CA GLU A 282 -6.53 32.55 -11.96
C GLU A 282 -5.42 31.54 -11.64
N ILE A 283 -4.89 31.59 -10.42
CA ILE A 283 -3.82 30.70 -9.97
C ILE A 283 -4.30 29.30 -9.56
N ASN A 284 -5.62 29.12 -9.51
CA ASN A 284 -6.28 27.86 -9.17
C ASN A 284 -7.28 27.47 -10.26
N PRO A 285 -7.47 26.17 -10.52
CA PRO A 285 -8.50 25.70 -11.44
C PRO A 285 -9.89 26.18 -11.02
N ARG A 286 -10.49 27.05 -11.83
CA ARG A 286 -11.82 27.60 -11.59
C ARG A 286 -12.78 27.09 -12.64
N ARG A 287 -13.98 26.67 -12.20
CA ARG A 287 -15.04 26.20 -13.11
C ARG A 287 -15.67 27.39 -13.84
N VAL A 288 -15.88 27.27 -15.15
CA VAL A 288 -16.60 28.26 -15.97
C VAL A 288 -18.10 28.16 -15.67
N LEU A 289 -18.67 29.18 -15.03
CA LEU A 289 -20.03 29.14 -14.47
C LEU A 289 -21.12 29.22 -15.53
N GLU A 290 -20.86 29.94 -16.61
CA GLU A 290 -21.79 30.16 -17.73
C GLU A 290 -22.11 28.87 -18.48
N LEU A 291 -21.24 27.86 -18.38
CA LEU A 291 -21.45 26.51 -18.92
C LEU A 291 -21.91 25.52 -17.84
N MET A 292 -22.25 25.98 -16.63
CA MET A 292 -22.76 25.13 -15.58
C MET A 292 -24.15 24.57 -15.96
N GLY A 293 -24.33 23.27 -15.79
CA GLY A 293 -25.55 22.55 -16.23
C GLY A 293 -25.52 22.13 -17.70
N SER A 294 -24.55 22.61 -18.49
CA SER A 294 -24.26 22.07 -19.82
C SER A 294 -23.16 21.01 -19.75
N GLU A 295 -23.24 20.03 -20.63
CA GLU A 295 -22.21 19.00 -20.77
C GLU A 295 -21.28 19.36 -21.93
N VAL A 296 -20.09 19.87 -21.61
CA VAL A 296 -19.05 20.12 -22.61
C VAL A 296 -18.43 18.79 -23.03
N SER A 297 -18.26 18.54 -24.32
CA SER A 297 -17.64 17.30 -24.83
C SER A 297 -16.28 17.50 -25.49
N GLN A 298 -16.00 18.71 -25.98
CA GLN A 298 -14.72 19.05 -26.62
C GLN A 298 -14.28 20.43 -26.17
N ILE A 299 -12.96 20.56 -25.97
CA ILE A 299 -12.31 21.84 -25.71
C ILE A 299 -11.07 21.98 -26.58
N ALA A 300 -10.77 23.20 -27.02
CA ALA A 300 -9.52 23.50 -27.71
C ALA A 300 -9.05 24.91 -27.34
N CYS A 301 -7.79 25.00 -26.93
CA CYS A 301 -7.12 26.26 -26.62
C CYS A 301 -6.27 26.73 -27.81
N GLY A 302 -6.40 28.00 -28.17
CA GLY A 302 -5.45 28.69 -29.03
C GLY A 302 -4.42 29.45 -28.20
N ARG A 303 -3.79 30.46 -28.79
CA ARG A 303 -2.77 31.26 -28.11
C ARG A 303 -3.32 31.96 -26.87
N GLN A 304 -4.42 32.68 -27.05
CA GLN A 304 -5.11 33.46 -26.01
C GLN A 304 -6.64 33.36 -26.14
N HIS A 305 -7.16 32.23 -26.62
CA HIS A 305 -8.60 31.98 -26.72
C HIS A 305 -8.91 30.52 -26.46
N THR A 306 -10.16 30.24 -26.11
CA THR A 306 -10.64 28.90 -25.77
C THR A 306 -11.97 28.64 -26.47
N LEU A 307 -12.12 27.44 -27.00
CA LEU A 307 -13.35 26.93 -27.61
C LEU A 307 -13.91 25.80 -26.77
N ALA A 308 -15.24 25.73 -26.67
CA ALA A 308 -15.95 24.66 -25.99
C ALA A 308 -17.20 24.27 -26.79
N PHE A 309 -17.38 22.96 -27.03
CA PHE A 309 -18.56 22.44 -27.73
C PHE A 309 -19.50 21.71 -26.76
N VAL A 310 -20.79 22.03 -26.83
CA VAL A 310 -21.86 21.43 -26.03
C VAL A 310 -22.78 20.62 -26.94
N PRO A 311 -22.70 19.28 -26.94
CA PRO A 311 -23.49 18.45 -27.85
C PRO A 311 -24.99 18.54 -27.62
N SER A 312 -25.46 18.66 -26.38
CA SER A 312 -26.89 18.65 -26.05
C SER A 312 -27.65 19.78 -26.73
N SER A 313 -27.05 20.97 -26.81
CA SER A 313 -27.60 22.14 -27.51
C SER A 313 -27.04 22.30 -28.93
N GLY A 314 -26.07 21.47 -29.32
CA GLY A 314 -25.32 21.62 -30.56
C GLY A 314 -24.56 22.95 -30.67
N THR A 315 -24.30 23.65 -29.56
CA THR A 315 -23.76 25.01 -29.57
C THR A 315 -22.24 25.01 -29.40
N LEU A 316 -21.55 25.80 -30.22
CA LEU A 316 -20.12 26.07 -30.10
C LEU A 316 -19.89 27.42 -29.41
N TYR A 317 -19.12 27.42 -28.33
CA TYR A 317 -18.76 28.60 -27.57
C TYR A 317 -17.29 28.97 -27.78
N ALA A 318 -16.99 30.28 -27.78
CA ALA A 318 -15.66 30.85 -27.85
C ALA A 318 -15.51 32.01 -26.87
N PHE A 319 -14.33 32.13 -26.25
CA PHE A 319 -13.98 33.24 -25.36
C PHE A 319 -12.47 33.48 -25.36
N GLY A 320 -12.05 34.70 -25.00
CA GLY A 320 -10.67 35.17 -25.06
C GLY A 320 -10.41 36.27 -26.08
N CYS A 321 -9.19 36.30 -26.60
CA CYS A 321 -8.73 37.28 -27.57
C CYS A 321 -9.53 37.16 -28.88
N GLY A 322 -10.06 38.29 -29.37
CA GLY A 322 -10.81 38.38 -30.62
C GLY A 322 -10.21 39.32 -31.66
N ASP A 323 -9.05 39.92 -31.38
CA ASP A 323 -8.43 40.98 -32.20
C ASP A 323 -8.23 40.60 -33.68
N LEU A 324 -8.02 39.31 -33.95
CA LEU A 324 -7.81 38.75 -35.29
C LEU A 324 -9.00 37.89 -35.76
N GLY A 325 -10.16 38.02 -35.12
CA GLY A 325 -11.39 37.32 -35.49
C GLY A 325 -11.45 35.84 -35.09
N GLN A 326 -10.47 35.33 -34.33
CA GLN A 326 -10.32 33.90 -34.00
C GLN A 326 -11.47 33.29 -33.17
N LEU A 327 -12.34 34.13 -32.59
CA LEU A 327 -13.52 33.70 -31.85
C LEU A 327 -14.71 33.33 -32.77
N GLY A 328 -14.74 33.81 -34.02
CA GLY A 328 -15.82 33.46 -34.95
C GLY A 328 -17.19 34.08 -34.59
N THR A 329 -17.21 35.14 -33.80
CA THR A 329 -18.45 35.83 -33.36
C THR A 329 -18.91 36.91 -34.35
N GLY A 330 -18.16 37.17 -35.43
CA GLY A 330 -18.43 38.24 -36.39
C GLY A 330 -17.90 39.62 -35.98
N HIS A 331 -17.26 39.75 -34.82
CA HIS A 331 -16.64 40.98 -34.34
C HIS A 331 -15.19 40.73 -33.88
N LYS A 332 -14.39 41.81 -33.79
CA LYS A 332 -12.96 41.75 -33.43
C LYS A 332 -12.68 42.22 -32.00
N ASN A 333 -13.55 41.86 -31.06
CA ASN A 333 -13.44 42.26 -29.66
C ASN A 333 -13.12 41.05 -28.79
N ASN A 334 -12.36 41.28 -27.72
CA ASN A 334 -12.14 40.27 -26.69
C ASN A 334 -13.44 39.95 -25.96
N VAL A 335 -13.66 38.67 -25.67
CA VAL A 335 -14.88 38.19 -25.01
C VAL A 335 -14.49 37.50 -23.71
N LYS A 336 -15.01 37.99 -22.59
CA LYS A 336 -14.63 37.54 -21.23
C LYS A 336 -15.49 36.38 -20.71
N CYS A 337 -16.59 36.09 -21.37
CA CYS A 337 -17.53 35.01 -21.08
C CYS A 337 -17.71 34.12 -22.32
N PRO A 338 -18.09 32.84 -22.18
CA PRO A 338 -18.43 32.00 -23.32
C PRO A 338 -19.49 32.64 -24.23
N ALA A 339 -19.10 33.03 -25.45
CA ALA A 339 -20.00 33.57 -26.46
C ALA A 339 -20.23 32.55 -27.59
N VAL A 340 -21.44 32.55 -28.14
CA VAL A 340 -21.81 31.63 -29.22
C VAL A 340 -21.09 31.99 -30.51
N VAL A 341 -20.41 31.01 -31.12
CA VAL A 341 -19.78 31.13 -32.43
C VAL A 341 -20.87 31.24 -33.50
N LYS A 342 -20.75 32.23 -34.38
CA LYS A 342 -21.75 32.51 -35.41
C LYS A 342 -21.87 31.34 -36.39
N GLY A 343 -23.06 30.77 -36.52
CA GLY A 343 -23.35 29.65 -37.40
C GLY A 343 -24.49 28.81 -36.87
N LYS A 344 -25.07 27.97 -37.74
CA LYS A 344 -26.02 26.94 -37.31
C LYS A 344 -25.24 25.64 -37.09
N TRP A 345 -25.14 25.21 -35.85
CA TRP A 345 -24.34 24.07 -35.42
C TRP A 345 -25.25 22.95 -34.90
N ALA A 346 -24.84 21.70 -35.06
CA ALA A 346 -25.52 20.52 -34.52
C ALA A 346 -24.48 19.44 -34.14
N ALA A 347 -24.79 18.58 -33.18
CA ALA A 347 -23.93 17.44 -32.81
C ALA A 347 -24.23 16.19 -33.64
N HIS A 348 -25.46 16.02 -34.10
CA HIS A 348 -25.87 14.94 -35.00
C HIS A 348 -27.12 15.34 -35.81
N SER A 349 -27.37 14.61 -36.91
CA SER A 349 -28.50 14.89 -37.82
C SER A 349 -29.88 14.88 -37.13
N GLY A 350 -30.07 14.05 -36.11
CA GLY A 350 -31.31 13.95 -35.34
C GLY A 350 -31.71 15.21 -34.54
N GLN A 351 -30.80 16.16 -34.30
CA GLN A 351 -31.12 17.44 -33.64
C GLN A 351 -31.72 18.48 -34.60
N ILE A 352 -31.69 18.22 -35.92
CA ILE A 352 -32.14 19.17 -36.94
C ILE A 352 -33.64 18.97 -37.16
N SER A 353 -34.45 20.00 -36.89
CA SER A 353 -35.90 19.96 -37.09
C SER A 353 -36.29 19.70 -38.57
N MET A 354 -37.48 19.13 -38.81
CA MET A 354 -38.00 18.72 -40.12
C MET A 354 -38.34 19.87 -41.10
N HIS A 355 -37.98 21.13 -40.82
CA HIS A 355 -38.32 22.28 -41.66
C HIS A 355 -37.14 22.80 -42.51
N ALA A 356 -37.45 23.65 -43.49
CA ALA A 356 -36.81 23.87 -44.80
C ALA A 356 -35.31 24.26 -44.87
N ASP A 357 -34.56 24.24 -43.76
CA ASP A 357 -33.20 24.77 -43.65
C ASP A 357 -32.13 23.70 -43.30
N ARG A 358 -32.38 22.42 -43.61
CA ARG A 358 -31.44 21.31 -43.31
C ARG A 358 -30.03 21.52 -43.87
N ALA A 359 -29.89 22.16 -45.04
CA ALA A 359 -28.61 22.41 -45.68
C ALA A 359 -27.78 23.53 -45.01
N ALA A 360 -28.38 24.30 -44.09
CA ALA A 360 -27.71 25.42 -43.42
C ALA A 360 -26.99 25.00 -42.11
N TYR A 361 -27.25 23.79 -41.61
CA TYR A 361 -26.65 23.27 -40.38
C TYR A 361 -25.32 22.56 -40.65
N ASN A 362 -24.31 22.87 -39.83
CA ASN A 362 -23.02 22.21 -39.82
C ASN A 362 -22.96 21.22 -38.65
N ILE A 363 -22.81 19.92 -38.95
CA ILE A 363 -22.66 18.87 -37.92
C ILE A 363 -21.20 18.87 -37.48
N VAL A 364 -20.94 19.27 -36.24
CA VAL A 364 -19.58 19.33 -35.69
C VAL A 364 -19.04 17.90 -35.51
N LYS A 365 -17.85 17.63 -36.02
CA LYS A 365 -17.10 16.39 -35.76
C LYS A 365 -16.04 16.65 -34.70
N GLN A 366 -15.12 17.58 -34.97
CA GLN A 366 -14.00 17.92 -34.08
C GLN A 366 -13.60 19.40 -34.19
N ILE A 367 -13.22 20.01 -33.06
CA ILE A 367 -12.74 21.39 -32.97
C ILE A 367 -11.21 21.45 -32.81
N PHE A 368 -10.57 22.43 -33.45
CA PHE A 368 -9.14 22.68 -33.36
C PHE A 368 -8.86 24.17 -33.23
N SER A 369 -7.84 24.51 -32.44
CA SER A 369 -7.35 25.88 -32.32
C SER A 369 -5.85 25.86 -32.07
N GLY A 370 -5.16 26.88 -32.58
CA GLY A 370 -3.74 27.10 -32.29
C GLY A 370 -3.25 28.37 -32.95
N GLY A 371 -2.24 28.99 -32.35
CA GLY A 371 -1.93 30.40 -32.62
C GLY A 371 -3.20 31.26 -32.49
N ASN A 372 -3.43 32.14 -33.47
CA ASN A 372 -4.62 32.99 -33.53
C ASN A 372 -5.63 32.52 -34.59
N LYS A 373 -5.85 31.20 -34.68
CA LYS A 373 -6.72 30.56 -35.67
C LYS A 373 -7.60 29.49 -35.05
N THR A 374 -8.69 29.19 -35.74
CA THR A 374 -9.65 28.15 -35.37
C THR A 374 -10.12 27.38 -36.60
N PHE A 375 -10.26 26.06 -36.44
CA PHE A 375 -10.80 25.15 -37.44
C PHE A 375 -11.85 24.23 -36.82
N VAL A 376 -12.88 23.90 -37.59
CA VAL A 376 -13.91 22.93 -37.20
C VAL A 376 -14.13 21.94 -38.33
N LEU A 377 -13.90 20.66 -38.05
CA LEU A 377 -14.27 19.58 -38.94
C LEU A 377 -15.77 19.33 -38.82
N CYS A 378 -16.44 19.23 -39.96
CA CYS A 378 -17.88 19.01 -40.02
C CYS A 378 -18.19 17.76 -40.85
N SER A 379 -19.13 16.94 -40.38
CA SER A 379 -19.62 15.76 -41.09
C SER A 379 -20.70 16.14 -42.11
N LYS A 380 -20.76 15.42 -43.24
CA LYS A 380 -21.86 15.59 -44.21
C LYS A 380 -23.17 15.07 -43.62
N LEU A 381 -24.30 15.69 -43.98
CA LEU A 381 -25.63 15.28 -43.50
C LEU A 381 -25.97 13.82 -43.83
N GLU A 382 -25.51 13.33 -44.99
CA GLU A 382 -25.75 11.98 -45.51
C GLU A 382 -24.89 10.90 -44.83
N SER A 383 -23.79 11.27 -44.17
CA SER A 383 -22.83 10.37 -43.51
C SER A 383 -22.63 10.75 -42.03
N SER A 384 -23.73 11.05 -41.34
CA SER A 384 -23.80 11.63 -39.99
C SER A 384 -23.26 10.68 -38.90
N GLN A 385 -21.95 10.65 -38.69
CA GLN A 385 -21.35 10.24 -37.41
C GLN A 385 -21.58 11.36 -36.37
N PRO A 386 -21.86 11.02 -35.10
CA PRO A 386 -21.98 12.02 -34.03
C PRO A 386 -20.65 12.75 -33.82
N ALA A 387 -20.71 13.95 -33.22
CA ALA A 387 -19.53 14.68 -32.77
C ALA A 387 -18.66 13.81 -31.85
N ASP A 388 -17.34 13.93 -32.00
CA ASP A 388 -16.41 13.24 -31.10
C ASP A 388 -16.63 13.73 -29.67
N ASP A 389 -16.57 12.83 -28.69
CA ASP A 389 -16.74 13.18 -27.29
C ASP A 389 -15.47 12.82 -26.54
N PHE A 390 -14.68 13.84 -26.19
CA PHE A 390 -13.42 13.67 -25.49
C PHE A 390 -13.62 13.16 -24.06
N ARG A 391 -14.88 13.05 -23.59
CA ARG A 391 -15.22 12.37 -22.34
C ARG A 391 -15.14 10.86 -22.36
N PHE A 392 -15.12 10.27 -23.55
CA PHE A 392 -14.89 8.86 -23.73
C PHE A 392 -13.54 8.67 -24.39
N CYS A 393 -12.59 8.13 -23.63
CA CYS A 393 -11.21 7.96 -24.09
C CYS A 393 -11.18 7.09 -25.36
N SER A 394 -10.64 7.62 -26.45
CA SER A 394 -10.35 6.83 -27.65
C SER A 394 -9.23 5.85 -27.31
N GLN A 395 -9.51 4.55 -27.43
CA GLN A 395 -8.67 3.42 -26.99
C GLN A 395 -7.25 3.35 -27.59
N ARG A 396 -6.83 4.31 -28.43
CA ARG A 396 -5.68 4.14 -29.33
C ARG A 396 -4.44 4.99 -29.02
N ASN A 397 -4.51 6.00 -28.13
CA ASN A 397 -3.40 6.98 -27.97
C ASN A 397 -2.90 7.17 -26.53
N HIS A 398 -3.01 6.16 -25.66
CA HIS A 398 -2.54 6.21 -24.28
C HIS A 398 -1.54 5.07 -23.99
N THR A 399 -0.97 5.03 -22.77
CA THR A 399 -0.16 3.89 -22.31
C THR A 399 -0.88 2.57 -22.57
N SER A 400 -0.18 1.60 -23.13
CA SER A 400 -0.73 0.28 -23.45
C SER A 400 -1.20 -0.44 -22.20
N VAL A 401 -2.36 -1.08 -22.31
CA VAL A 401 -3.00 -1.82 -21.23
C VAL A 401 -2.97 -3.30 -21.57
N ILE A 402 -2.53 -4.11 -20.61
CA ILE A 402 -2.51 -5.56 -20.65
C ILE A 402 -3.89 -6.06 -20.23
N ASN A 403 -4.68 -6.45 -21.22
CA ASN A 403 -5.98 -7.09 -21.04
C ASN A 403 -6.03 -8.44 -21.78
N GLU A 404 -7.15 -9.14 -21.65
CA GLU A 404 -7.32 -10.44 -22.32
C GLU A 404 -7.12 -10.38 -23.83
N GLU A 405 -7.66 -9.36 -24.49
CA GLU A 405 -7.56 -9.19 -25.94
C GLU A 405 -6.10 -9.00 -26.39
N THR A 406 -5.32 -8.20 -25.66
CA THR A 406 -3.90 -7.98 -25.97
C THR A 406 -3.06 -9.24 -25.78
N ILE A 407 -3.35 -10.05 -24.77
CA ILE A 407 -2.67 -11.34 -24.55
C ILE A 407 -2.97 -12.30 -25.69
N ASP A 408 -4.22 -12.39 -26.14
CA ASP A 408 -4.61 -13.28 -27.23
C ASP A 408 -3.96 -12.84 -28.56
N VAL A 409 -3.84 -11.53 -28.82
CA VAL A 409 -3.11 -10.98 -29.96
C VAL A 409 -1.60 -11.27 -29.86
N TRP A 410 -0.99 -11.10 -28.69
CA TRP A 410 0.43 -11.39 -28.50
C TRP A 410 0.74 -12.87 -28.64
N ARG A 411 -0.16 -13.74 -28.16
CA ARG A 411 -0.05 -15.19 -28.35
C ARG A 411 0.00 -15.54 -29.83
N GLN A 412 -0.91 -15.01 -30.65
CA GLN A 412 -0.90 -15.25 -32.10
C GLN A 412 0.43 -14.78 -32.72
N LYS A 413 0.88 -13.57 -32.38
CA LYS A 413 2.14 -13.02 -32.90
C LYS A 413 3.40 -13.80 -32.51
N VAL A 414 3.41 -14.36 -31.30
CA VAL A 414 4.52 -15.19 -30.78
C VAL A 414 4.52 -16.59 -31.42
N LEU A 415 3.34 -17.12 -31.77
CA LEU A 415 3.21 -18.38 -32.52
C LEU A 415 3.63 -18.23 -33.99
N GLU A 416 3.33 -17.09 -34.60
CA GLU A 416 3.63 -16.79 -36.00
C GLU A 416 5.11 -16.45 -36.26
N ASN A 417 5.98 -16.43 -35.24
CA ASN A 417 7.39 -15.97 -35.32
C ASN A 417 7.52 -14.62 -36.09
N SER A 418 6.56 -13.71 -35.86
CA SER A 418 6.56 -12.40 -36.52
C SER A 418 7.81 -11.57 -36.16
N ASN A 419 8.27 -10.75 -37.12
CA ASN A 419 9.46 -9.88 -37.10
C ASN A 419 9.99 -9.50 -35.70
N THR A 420 11.32 -9.52 -35.52
CA THR A 420 12.04 -9.15 -34.27
C THR A 420 11.53 -7.86 -33.61
N ASN A 421 11.12 -6.86 -34.41
CA ASN A 421 10.55 -5.60 -33.93
C ASN A 421 9.22 -5.76 -33.18
N SER A 422 8.35 -6.69 -33.61
CA SER A 422 7.06 -6.95 -32.93
C SER A 422 7.27 -7.64 -31.57
N MET A 423 8.22 -8.57 -31.49
CA MET A 423 8.59 -9.22 -30.22
C MET A 423 9.22 -8.22 -29.24
N ASN A 424 10.10 -7.33 -29.72
CA ASN A 424 10.68 -6.28 -28.88
C ASN A 424 9.62 -5.35 -28.29
N GLY A 425 8.60 -4.97 -29.07
CA GLY A 425 7.49 -4.14 -28.55
C GLY A 425 6.65 -4.83 -27.47
N ILE A 426 6.43 -6.16 -27.59
CA ILE A 426 5.74 -6.95 -26.55
C ILE A 426 6.58 -6.98 -25.27
N VAL A 427 7.88 -7.31 -25.38
CA VAL A 427 8.79 -7.36 -24.22
C VAL A 427 8.90 -5.99 -23.55
N GLN A 428 8.91 -4.91 -24.32
CA GLN A 428 8.95 -3.55 -23.79
C GLN A 428 7.68 -3.21 -22.99
N THR A 429 6.51 -3.55 -23.51
CA THR A 429 5.23 -3.38 -22.79
C THR A 429 5.20 -4.19 -21.50
N LEU A 430 5.61 -5.46 -21.56
CA LEU A 430 5.64 -6.37 -20.40
C LEU A 430 6.67 -5.96 -19.34
N SER A 431 7.72 -5.24 -19.73
CA SER A 431 8.75 -4.74 -18.83
C SER A 431 8.41 -3.39 -18.19
N SER A 432 7.30 -2.74 -18.60
CA SER A 432 6.94 -1.40 -18.13
C SER A 432 6.03 -1.40 -16.90
N LEU A 433 6.45 -0.67 -15.87
CA LEU A 433 5.66 -0.39 -14.67
C LEU A 433 4.33 0.30 -14.99
N ALA A 434 4.33 1.25 -15.92
CA ALA A 434 3.14 2.05 -16.26
C ALA A 434 2.06 1.17 -16.90
N CYS A 435 2.46 0.22 -17.77
CA CYS A 435 1.51 -0.70 -18.41
C CYS A 435 0.82 -1.59 -17.37
N TRP A 436 1.57 -2.23 -16.46
CA TRP A 436 0.98 -3.04 -15.38
C TRP A 436 0.07 -2.21 -14.47
N ASN A 437 0.51 -1.01 -14.06
CA ASN A 437 -0.28 -0.12 -13.19
C ASN A 437 -1.57 0.41 -13.85
N GLY A 438 -1.59 0.56 -15.17
CA GLY A 438 -2.75 0.99 -15.95
C GLY A 438 -3.71 -0.14 -16.34
N SER A 439 -3.30 -1.39 -16.17
CA SER A 439 -4.06 -2.54 -16.71
C SER A 439 -5.25 -2.96 -15.86
N PHE A 440 -5.13 -2.84 -14.54
CA PHE A 440 -6.10 -3.38 -13.60
C PHE A 440 -6.91 -2.30 -12.89
N LEU A 441 -7.15 -1.16 -13.54
CA LEU A 441 -7.92 -0.06 -12.96
C LEU A 441 -9.36 -0.51 -12.65
N GLU A 442 -9.87 -0.14 -11.47
CA GLU A 442 -11.26 -0.40 -11.10
C GLU A 442 -12.20 0.55 -11.88
N LYS A 443 -12.68 0.06 -13.03
CA LYS A 443 -13.57 0.81 -13.91
C LYS A 443 -15.02 0.79 -13.42
N ARG A 444 -15.42 -0.15 -12.55
CA ARG A 444 -16.76 -0.16 -11.95
C ARG A 444 -16.95 1.11 -11.14
N ASN A 445 -18.01 1.86 -11.43
CA ASN A 445 -18.35 3.13 -10.79
C ASN A 445 -17.23 4.20 -10.81
N ASP A 446 -16.26 4.11 -11.72
CA ASP A 446 -15.13 5.03 -11.80
C ASP A 446 -14.28 5.11 -10.52
N GLU A 447 -14.19 4.03 -9.74
CA GLU A 447 -13.44 4.01 -8.47
C GLU A 447 -11.94 4.24 -8.67
N HIS A 448 -11.37 3.92 -9.83
CA HIS A 448 -9.98 4.25 -10.17
C HIS A 448 -9.66 5.75 -10.05
N PHE A 449 -10.62 6.66 -10.27
CA PHE A 449 -10.39 8.10 -10.05
C PHE A 449 -10.26 8.48 -8.57
N ARG A 450 -10.61 7.59 -7.64
CA ARG A 450 -10.45 7.80 -6.19
C ARG A 450 -9.11 7.31 -5.65
N THR A 451 -8.16 6.97 -6.51
CA THR A 451 -6.85 6.51 -6.07
C THR A 451 -6.17 7.51 -5.13
N SER A 452 -5.73 6.99 -3.99
CA SER A 452 -5.19 7.76 -2.87
C SER A 452 -4.27 6.93 -1.98
N PRO A 453 -3.54 7.57 -1.05
CA PRO A 453 -2.81 6.86 0.00
C PRO A 453 -3.63 5.84 0.80
N LYS A 454 -4.97 5.91 0.73
CA LYS A 454 -5.87 4.95 1.36
C LYS A 454 -6.38 3.90 0.38
N ILE A 455 -6.69 4.28 -0.86
CA ILE A 455 -7.37 3.40 -1.83
C ILE A 455 -6.48 3.23 -3.07
N PRO A 456 -6.06 2.01 -3.45
CA PRO A 456 -5.21 1.79 -4.61
C PRO A 456 -5.94 2.01 -5.95
N GLY A 457 -7.27 1.80 -6.00
CA GLY A 457 -8.10 1.98 -7.20
C GLY A 457 -7.90 0.91 -8.28
N ILE A 458 -7.54 -0.31 -7.86
CA ILE A 458 -7.32 -1.47 -8.73
C ILE A 458 -8.33 -2.59 -8.45
N ASN A 459 -8.65 -3.36 -9.49
CA ASN A 459 -9.52 -4.52 -9.42
C ASN A 459 -8.70 -5.80 -9.21
N MET A 460 -8.71 -6.32 -7.98
CA MET A 460 -7.97 -7.53 -7.62
C MET A 460 -8.47 -8.79 -8.33
N CYS A 461 -9.77 -8.87 -8.65
CA CYS A 461 -10.32 -10.02 -9.37
C CYS A 461 -9.78 -10.10 -10.79
N SER A 462 -9.68 -8.95 -11.48
CA SER A 462 -9.11 -8.88 -12.83
C SER A 462 -7.64 -9.30 -12.86
N ILE A 463 -6.86 -8.96 -11.82
CA ILE A 463 -5.46 -9.39 -11.68
C ILE A 463 -5.37 -10.92 -11.63
N LYS A 464 -6.20 -11.55 -10.77
CA LYS A 464 -6.22 -13.01 -10.60
C LYS A 464 -6.60 -13.73 -11.89
N VAL A 465 -7.69 -13.31 -12.52
CA VAL A 465 -8.18 -13.92 -13.77
C VAL A 465 -7.12 -13.83 -14.87
N LEU A 466 -6.44 -12.69 -14.99
CA LEU A 466 -5.38 -12.53 -15.99
C LEU A 466 -4.19 -13.47 -15.72
N PHE A 467 -3.72 -13.54 -14.48
CA PHE A 467 -2.60 -14.42 -14.13
C PHE A 467 -2.97 -15.90 -14.26
N GLU A 468 -4.16 -16.32 -13.86
CA GLU A 468 -4.65 -17.70 -14.06
C GLU A 468 -4.68 -18.07 -15.56
N LYS A 469 -5.13 -17.15 -16.43
CA LYS A 469 -5.12 -17.35 -17.88
C LYS A 469 -3.70 -17.47 -18.44
N LEU A 470 -2.76 -16.65 -17.94
CA LEU A 470 -1.34 -16.69 -18.31
C LEU A 470 -0.63 -17.98 -17.89
N MET A 471 -1.11 -18.65 -16.83
CA MET A 471 -0.57 -19.94 -16.37
C MET A 471 -1.00 -21.13 -17.25
N ASN A 472 -1.93 -20.95 -18.20
CA ASN A 472 -2.32 -22.00 -19.12
C ASN A 472 -1.15 -22.39 -20.05
N VAL A 473 -0.98 -23.69 -20.32
CA VAL A 473 0.09 -24.27 -21.15
C VAL A 473 0.24 -23.57 -22.51
N HIS A 474 -0.87 -23.07 -23.05
CA HIS A 474 -0.91 -22.33 -24.31
C HIS A 474 -0.15 -20.99 -24.32
N HIS A 475 0.25 -20.47 -23.16
CA HIS A 475 0.96 -19.21 -22.99
C HIS A 475 2.42 -19.38 -22.50
N SER A 476 2.97 -20.60 -22.50
CA SER A 476 4.30 -20.90 -21.94
C SER A 476 5.42 -19.98 -22.47
N ARG A 477 5.49 -19.75 -23.79
CA ARG A 477 6.51 -18.88 -24.39
C ARG A 477 6.34 -17.40 -24.02
N LEU A 478 5.10 -16.94 -23.82
CA LEU A 478 4.83 -15.59 -23.35
C LEU A 478 5.20 -15.44 -21.87
N LEU A 479 4.89 -16.46 -21.05
CA LEU A 479 5.23 -16.53 -19.63
C LEU A 479 6.75 -16.47 -19.41
N GLU A 480 7.54 -17.15 -20.23
CA GLU A 480 9.01 -17.05 -20.20
C GLU A 480 9.52 -15.62 -20.47
N GLN A 481 8.90 -14.89 -21.42
CA GLN A 481 9.26 -13.50 -21.68
C GLN A 481 8.85 -12.58 -20.52
N ILE A 482 7.69 -12.82 -19.89
CA ILE A 482 7.25 -12.09 -18.70
C ILE A 482 8.24 -12.30 -17.55
N LEU A 483 8.63 -13.54 -17.29
CA LEU A 483 9.62 -13.87 -16.26
C LEU A 483 10.93 -13.13 -16.48
N LYS A 484 11.48 -13.20 -17.70
CA LYS A 484 12.71 -12.47 -18.04
C LYS A 484 12.53 -10.96 -17.90
N GLY A 485 11.36 -10.44 -18.26
CA GLY A 485 10.96 -9.05 -18.07
C GLY A 485 10.99 -8.63 -16.61
N PHE A 486 10.43 -9.46 -15.72
CA PHE A 486 10.37 -9.19 -14.29
C PHE A 486 11.76 -9.25 -13.63
N GLU A 487 12.55 -10.27 -13.97
CA GLU A 487 13.89 -10.48 -13.42
C GLU A 487 14.89 -9.40 -13.87
N SER A 488 14.89 -9.07 -15.17
CA SER A 488 15.93 -8.21 -15.75
C SER A 488 15.59 -6.72 -15.74
N PHE A 489 14.29 -6.37 -15.74
CA PHE A 489 13.86 -4.99 -15.91
C PHE A 489 12.95 -4.51 -14.77
N LEU A 490 11.82 -5.19 -14.55
CA LEU A 490 10.73 -4.62 -13.74
C LEU A 490 11.08 -4.51 -12.25
N ILE A 491 11.55 -5.60 -11.62
CA ILE A 491 11.91 -5.60 -10.18
C ILE A 491 13.15 -4.72 -9.91
N PRO A 492 14.25 -4.79 -10.69
CA PRO A 492 15.40 -3.92 -10.48
C PRO A 492 15.10 -2.41 -10.62
N GLN A 493 14.11 -2.03 -11.44
CA GLN A 493 13.70 -0.64 -11.68
C GLN A 493 12.78 -0.06 -10.60
N LEU A 494 12.30 -0.86 -9.65
CA LEU A 494 11.40 -0.38 -8.57
C LEU A 494 12.09 0.67 -7.68
N SER A 495 11.77 1.95 -7.84
CA SER A 495 12.39 3.05 -7.10
C SER A 495 12.11 3.01 -5.59
N SER A 496 13.02 3.53 -4.76
CA SER A 496 12.78 3.72 -3.31
C SER A 496 11.75 4.81 -3.01
N SER A 497 11.64 5.81 -3.91
CA SER A 497 10.70 6.92 -3.81
C SER A 497 9.87 7.04 -5.09
N PRO A 498 8.83 6.19 -5.27
CA PRO A 498 7.93 6.31 -6.41
C PRO A 498 7.28 7.71 -6.47
N PRO A 499 7.10 8.27 -7.68
CA PRO A 499 6.73 9.68 -7.84
C PRO A 499 5.30 10.01 -7.39
N ASP A 500 4.39 9.03 -7.48
CA ASP A 500 3.00 9.16 -7.03
C ASP A 500 2.47 7.81 -6.53
N VAL A 501 1.34 7.84 -5.80
CA VAL A 501 0.63 6.64 -5.35
C VAL A 501 0.20 5.74 -6.51
N GLU A 502 -0.07 6.26 -7.71
CA GLU A 502 -0.40 5.41 -8.86
C GLU A 502 0.74 4.48 -9.28
N ALA A 503 2.00 4.91 -9.12
CA ALA A 503 3.17 4.09 -9.41
C ALA A 503 3.35 2.93 -8.40
N MET A 504 2.76 3.06 -7.20
CA MET A 504 2.85 2.07 -6.12
C MET A 504 1.99 0.82 -6.35
N ARG A 505 1.02 0.85 -7.27
CA ARG A 505 0.09 -0.27 -7.51
C ARG A 505 0.83 -1.58 -7.82
N ILE A 506 1.99 -1.50 -8.44
CA ILE A 506 2.83 -2.64 -8.80
C ILE A 506 3.22 -3.52 -7.60
N TYR A 507 3.40 -2.92 -6.42
CA TYR A 507 3.76 -3.65 -5.20
C TYR A 507 2.62 -4.54 -4.68
N ILE A 508 1.38 -4.31 -5.14
CA ILE A 508 0.23 -5.17 -4.85
C ILE A 508 -0.06 -6.13 -6.01
N ILE A 509 0.19 -5.70 -7.25
CA ILE A 509 -0.01 -6.52 -8.45
C ILE A 509 1.00 -7.68 -8.51
N LEU A 510 2.30 -7.43 -8.30
CA LEU A 510 3.34 -8.46 -8.46
C LEU A 510 3.18 -9.67 -7.52
N PRO A 511 2.87 -9.52 -6.21
CA PRO A 511 2.66 -10.67 -5.33
C PRO A 511 1.50 -11.59 -5.71
N GLU A 512 0.56 -11.14 -6.56
CA GLU A 512 -0.49 -12.04 -7.07
C GLU A 512 0.03 -13.01 -8.13
N PHE A 513 1.18 -12.76 -8.75
CA PHE A 513 1.72 -13.59 -9.82
C PHE A 513 2.11 -15.00 -9.28
N PRO A 514 1.48 -16.09 -9.76
CA PRO A 514 1.60 -17.42 -9.15
C PRO A 514 3.02 -17.97 -9.10
N LEU A 515 3.88 -17.65 -10.08
CA LEU A 515 5.24 -18.16 -10.12
C LEU A 515 6.14 -17.61 -9.01
N LEU A 516 5.75 -16.54 -8.30
CA LEU A 516 6.48 -16.11 -7.10
C LEU A 516 6.41 -17.16 -5.99
N GLN A 517 5.40 -18.04 -5.98
CA GLN A 517 5.25 -19.13 -5.01
C GLN A 517 6.07 -20.38 -5.38
N ASP A 518 6.64 -20.46 -6.58
CA ASP A 518 7.52 -21.58 -6.92
C ASP A 518 8.92 -21.33 -6.35
N SER A 519 9.38 -22.27 -5.53
CA SER A 519 10.71 -22.32 -4.93
C SER A 519 11.87 -22.00 -5.89
N LYS A 520 11.73 -22.32 -7.19
CA LYS A 520 12.74 -22.02 -8.22
C LYS A 520 13.02 -20.53 -8.38
N TYR A 521 12.00 -19.69 -8.17
CA TYR A 521 12.06 -18.26 -8.42
C TYR A 521 12.20 -17.43 -7.13
N TYR A 522 12.35 -18.06 -5.97
CA TYR A 522 12.50 -17.32 -4.71
C TYR A 522 13.72 -16.40 -4.72
N ILE A 523 14.85 -16.88 -5.24
CA ILE A 523 16.11 -16.11 -5.30
C ILE A 523 16.05 -15.03 -6.38
N THR A 524 15.39 -15.27 -7.52
CA THR A 524 15.39 -14.35 -8.67
C THR A 524 14.26 -13.33 -8.65
N LEU A 525 13.10 -13.65 -8.07
CA LEU A 525 11.91 -12.79 -8.06
C LEU A 525 11.46 -12.41 -6.65
N THR A 526 11.10 -13.39 -5.81
CA THR A 526 10.38 -13.15 -4.54
C THR A 526 11.21 -12.36 -3.53
N LEU A 527 12.48 -12.72 -3.33
CA LEU A 527 13.38 -12.06 -2.40
C LEU A 527 13.87 -10.69 -2.92
N PRO A 528 14.23 -10.53 -4.21
CA PRO A 528 14.45 -9.21 -4.81
C PRO A 528 13.25 -8.27 -4.67
N LEU A 529 12.02 -8.77 -4.82
CA LEU A 529 10.81 -7.99 -4.57
C LEU A 529 10.70 -7.58 -3.09
N ALA A 530 10.97 -8.48 -2.15
CA ALA A 530 10.97 -8.15 -0.72
C ALA A 530 11.98 -7.04 -0.39
N MET A 531 13.20 -7.13 -0.93
CA MET A 531 14.22 -6.08 -0.76
C MET A 531 13.77 -4.74 -1.38
N ALA A 532 13.14 -4.77 -2.57
CA ALA A 532 12.61 -3.57 -3.20
C ALA A 532 11.52 -2.90 -2.35
N ILE A 533 10.64 -3.69 -1.72
CA ILE A 533 9.62 -3.20 -0.79
C ILE A 533 10.26 -2.58 0.46
N LEU A 534 11.27 -3.24 1.04
CA LEU A 534 11.96 -2.74 2.24
C LEU A 534 12.84 -1.51 1.97
N ARG A 535 13.23 -1.28 0.71
CA ARG A 535 13.96 -0.08 0.27
C ARG A 535 13.06 1.16 0.16
N LEU A 536 11.74 1.02 0.27
CA LEU A 536 10.81 2.14 0.15
C LEU A 536 11.02 3.17 1.26
N ASP A 537 10.97 4.44 0.88
CA ASP A 537 11.03 5.56 1.82
C ASP A 537 9.84 5.54 2.80
N THR A 538 9.96 6.26 3.91
CA THR A 538 8.97 6.25 5.01
C THR A 538 7.54 6.57 4.56
N ASN A 539 7.36 7.47 3.61
CA ASN A 539 6.05 7.87 3.10
C ASN A 539 5.41 6.79 2.19
N PRO A 540 6.04 6.35 1.08
CA PRO A 540 5.55 5.22 0.28
C PRO A 540 5.31 3.95 1.09
N SER A 541 6.19 3.65 2.06
CA SER A 541 6.08 2.49 2.94
C SER A 541 4.81 2.52 3.80
N LYS A 542 4.42 3.70 4.32
CA LYS A 542 3.15 3.91 5.04
C LYS A 542 1.92 3.78 4.14
N VAL A 543 2.02 4.22 2.88
CA VAL A 543 0.94 4.05 1.90
C VAL A 543 0.68 2.57 1.66
N LEU A 544 1.74 1.78 1.46
CA LEU A 544 1.64 0.34 1.27
C LEU A 544 1.04 -0.37 2.50
N ASP A 545 1.45 0.04 3.72
CA ASP A 545 0.85 -0.48 4.96
C ASP A 545 -0.66 -0.23 5.05
N ASN A 546 -1.10 0.98 4.68
CA ASN A 546 -2.53 1.34 4.68
C ASN A 546 -3.31 0.56 3.62
N TRP A 547 -2.70 0.27 2.48
CA TRP A 547 -3.33 -0.55 1.45
C TRP A 547 -3.42 -2.01 1.87
N TRP A 548 -2.36 -2.58 2.43
CA TRP A 548 -2.39 -3.93 2.99
C TRP A 548 -3.36 -4.09 4.15
N ALA A 549 -3.69 -3.02 4.88
CA ALA A 549 -4.76 -3.03 5.89
C ALA A 549 -6.19 -3.06 5.31
N GLN A 550 -6.35 -2.84 4.00
CA GLN A 550 -7.65 -2.78 3.32
C GLN A 550 -7.84 -3.90 2.28
N VAL A 551 -6.82 -4.71 2.02
CA VAL A 551 -6.93 -5.82 1.07
C VAL A 551 -7.80 -6.95 1.62
N CYS A 552 -8.25 -7.84 0.74
CA CYS A 552 -8.99 -9.02 1.14
C CYS A 552 -8.10 -9.96 2.01
N PRO A 553 -8.64 -10.55 3.09
CA PRO A 553 -7.90 -11.51 3.93
C PRO A 553 -7.25 -12.64 3.15
N LYS A 554 -7.88 -13.12 2.05
CA LYS A 554 -7.30 -14.16 1.17
C LYS A 554 -5.99 -13.73 0.51
N TYR A 555 -5.89 -12.47 0.07
CA TYR A 555 -4.65 -11.95 -0.51
C TYR A 555 -3.58 -11.80 0.56
N PHE A 556 -3.96 -11.26 1.72
CA PHE A 556 -3.06 -11.08 2.85
C PHE A 556 -2.46 -12.42 3.33
N LEU A 557 -3.29 -13.47 3.43
CA LEU A 557 -2.85 -14.83 3.72
C LEU A 557 -1.85 -15.37 2.70
N LYS A 558 -2.11 -15.16 1.41
CA LYS A 558 -1.21 -15.58 0.32
C LYS A 558 0.16 -14.91 0.44
N LEU A 559 0.19 -13.63 0.79
CA LEU A 559 1.41 -12.85 0.99
C LEU A 559 2.23 -13.37 2.19
N ILE A 560 1.56 -13.73 3.29
CA ILE A 560 2.20 -14.36 4.45
C ILE A 560 2.79 -15.72 4.05
N SER A 561 2.00 -16.59 3.40
CA SER A 561 2.44 -17.93 2.96
C SER A 561 3.68 -17.83 2.07
N LEU A 562 3.67 -16.91 1.10
CA LEU A 562 4.76 -16.68 0.17
C LEU A 562 6.10 -16.42 0.89
N TYR A 563 6.11 -15.53 1.88
CA TYR A 563 7.35 -15.21 2.60
C TYR A 563 7.70 -16.22 3.69
N LYS A 564 6.73 -16.92 4.28
CA LYS A 564 7.00 -18.07 5.17
C LYS A 564 7.71 -19.19 4.42
N GLU A 565 7.17 -19.58 3.26
CA GLU A 565 7.76 -20.62 2.41
C GLU A 565 9.15 -20.20 1.91
N ALA A 566 9.36 -18.92 1.61
CA ALA A 566 10.68 -18.39 1.27
C ALA A 566 11.69 -18.51 2.44
N VAL A 567 11.26 -18.25 3.68
CA VAL A 567 12.10 -18.46 4.88
C VAL A 567 12.46 -19.94 5.04
N VAL A 568 11.49 -20.85 4.94
CA VAL A 568 11.72 -22.30 5.04
C VAL A 568 12.67 -22.79 3.95
N TYR A 569 12.50 -22.32 2.70
CA TYR A 569 13.40 -22.64 1.59
C TYR A 569 14.83 -22.18 1.86
N LEU A 570 15.02 -20.96 2.36
CA LEU A 570 16.34 -20.44 2.72
C LEU A 570 16.96 -21.30 3.85
N LEU A 571 16.23 -21.60 4.91
CA LEU A 571 16.72 -22.41 6.03
C LEU A 571 17.15 -23.83 5.58
N ASN A 572 16.38 -24.47 4.70
CA ASN A 572 16.76 -25.74 4.08
C ASN A 572 18.01 -25.62 3.18
N GLY A 573 18.13 -24.52 2.43
CA GLY A 573 19.24 -24.23 1.53
C GLY A 573 20.55 -23.79 2.20
N ARG A 574 20.58 -23.68 3.55
CA ARG A 574 21.74 -23.21 4.33
C ARG A 574 23.03 -24.02 4.07
N LYS A 575 22.91 -25.26 3.59
CA LYS A 575 24.04 -26.14 3.22
C LYS A 575 24.49 -26.04 1.75
N THR A 576 23.72 -25.39 0.88
CA THR A 576 23.88 -25.48 -0.59
C THR A 576 24.16 -24.13 -1.26
N LEU A 577 23.85 -23.00 -0.60
CA LEU A 577 24.08 -21.66 -1.14
C LEU A 577 25.57 -21.26 -1.06
N LEU A 578 26.22 -21.16 -2.22
CA LEU A 578 27.65 -20.89 -2.41
C LEU A 578 28.15 -19.49 -1.94
N ILE A 579 27.27 -18.60 -1.43
CA ILE A 579 27.63 -17.24 -1.02
C ILE A 579 26.93 -16.87 0.31
N PRO A 580 27.64 -16.94 1.46
CA PRO A 580 27.06 -16.65 2.79
C PRO A 580 26.46 -15.25 2.95
N VAL A 581 27.02 -14.24 2.27
CA VAL A 581 26.59 -12.83 2.40
C VAL A 581 25.19 -12.58 1.82
N LEU A 582 24.88 -13.20 0.68
CA LEU A 582 23.57 -13.05 0.04
C LEU A 582 22.47 -13.73 0.86
N PHE A 583 22.78 -14.89 1.45
CA PHE A 583 21.87 -15.61 2.34
C PHE A 583 21.38 -14.73 3.51
N THR A 584 22.32 -14.11 4.24
CA THR A 584 22.01 -13.20 5.37
C THR A 584 21.13 -12.03 4.90
N SER A 585 21.43 -11.41 3.75
CA SER A 585 20.60 -10.32 3.23
C SER A 585 19.17 -10.75 2.89
N TYR A 586 19.00 -11.94 2.28
CA TYR A 586 17.71 -12.43 1.85
C TYR A 586 16.83 -12.91 2.99
N ILE A 587 17.38 -13.65 3.95
CA ILE A 587 16.61 -14.09 5.11
C ILE A 587 16.20 -12.91 5.98
N THR A 588 17.07 -11.90 6.14
CA THR A 588 16.70 -10.63 6.78
C THR A 588 15.55 -9.95 6.06
N ALA A 589 15.60 -9.90 4.72
CA ALA A 589 14.56 -9.25 3.92
C ALA A 589 13.20 -9.97 4.07
N ALA A 590 13.19 -11.30 4.04
CA ALA A 590 11.95 -12.06 4.24
C ALA A 590 11.38 -11.87 5.65
N LEU A 591 12.22 -11.93 6.69
CA LEU A 591 11.80 -11.76 8.09
C LEU A 591 11.29 -10.34 8.39
N LYS A 592 12.01 -9.30 7.92
CA LYS A 592 11.57 -7.90 8.09
C LYS A 592 10.27 -7.61 7.34
N LEU A 593 10.04 -8.27 6.20
CA LEU A 593 8.79 -8.12 5.48
C LEU A 593 7.64 -8.82 6.21
N LEU A 594 7.86 -10.02 6.74
CA LEU A 594 6.90 -10.69 7.62
C LEU A 594 6.61 -9.85 8.89
N GLU A 595 7.62 -9.21 9.47
CA GLU A 595 7.46 -8.29 10.62
C GLU A 595 6.58 -7.08 10.23
N LYS A 596 6.79 -6.53 9.04
CA LYS A 596 5.95 -5.44 8.50
C LYS A 596 4.50 -5.89 8.32
N LEU A 597 4.26 -7.07 7.75
CA LEU A 597 2.93 -7.65 7.62
C LEU A 597 2.29 -7.93 8.98
N HIS A 598 3.05 -8.43 9.94
CA HIS A 598 2.60 -8.65 11.30
C HIS A 598 2.13 -7.35 11.96
N LYS A 599 2.89 -6.26 11.82
CA LYS A 599 2.50 -4.91 12.29
C LYS A 599 1.23 -4.38 11.62
N VAL A 600 1.03 -4.67 10.33
CA VAL A 600 -0.21 -4.32 9.61
C VAL A 600 -1.38 -5.14 10.12
N ASN A 601 -1.20 -6.44 10.33
CA ASN A 601 -2.22 -7.33 10.88
C ASN A 601 -2.66 -6.90 12.29
N GLY A 602 -1.74 -6.40 13.11
CA GLY A 602 -2.09 -5.85 14.43
C GLY A 602 -3.10 -4.69 14.38
N LYS A 603 -3.20 -3.97 13.25
CA LYS A 603 -4.17 -2.88 13.04
C LYS A 603 -5.45 -3.33 12.34
N ALA A 604 -5.32 -4.21 11.34
CA ALA A 604 -6.42 -4.60 10.46
C ALA A 604 -7.12 -5.90 10.88
N GLN A 605 -6.47 -6.73 11.71
CA GLN A 605 -6.93 -8.04 12.17
C GLN A 605 -7.46 -8.93 11.03
N HIS A 606 -6.71 -9.00 9.92
CA HIS A 606 -7.11 -9.81 8.76
C HIS A 606 -7.04 -11.31 9.05
N VAL A 607 -6.07 -11.74 9.85
CA VAL A 607 -5.78 -13.14 10.15
C VAL A 607 -5.44 -13.33 11.62
N GLU A 608 -5.64 -14.53 12.14
CA GLU A 608 -5.23 -14.90 13.49
C GLU A 608 -3.69 -14.88 13.61
N HIS A 609 -3.20 -14.54 14.80
CA HIS A 609 -1.77 -14.43 15.10
C HIS A 609 -1.01 -15.73 14.74
N ASP A 610 -1.62 -16.88 15.01
CA ASP A 610 -1.04 -18.21 14.83
C ASP A 610 -0.68 -18.52 13.37
N THR A 611 -1.29 -17.81 12.43
CA THR A 611 -0.99 -17.92 11.01
C THR A 611 0.46 -17.56 10.69
N PHE A 612 1.11 -16.74 11.51
CA PHE A 612 2.49 -16.30 11.32
C PHE A 612 3.53 -17.33 11.79
N TYR A 613 3.14 -18.33 12.58
CA TYR A 613 4.06 -19.37 13.08
C TYR A 613 4.64 -20.22 11.94
N ILE A 614 5.93 -20.52 12.01
CA ILE A 614 6.64 -21.44 11.10
C ILE A 614 7.12 -22.66 11.91
N PRO A 615 6.31 -23.73 12.00
CA PRO A 615 6.63 -24.92 12.80
C PRO A 615 7.96 -25.59 12.40
N GLU A 616 8.33 -25.49 11.12
CA GLU A 616 9.55 -26.09 10.58
C GLU A 616 10.83 -25.55 11.24
N ILE A 617 10.80 -24.32 11.79
CA ILE A 617 11.96 -23.70 12.45
C ILE A 617 12.47 -24.57 13.61
N SER A 618 11.56 -25.17 14.38
CA SER A 618 11.88 -26.06 15.50
C SER A 618 12.72 -27.27 15.09
N SER A 619 12.66 -27.67 13.82
CA SER A 619 13.44 -28.79 13.26
C SER A 619 14.70 -28.34 12.51
N LEU A 620 14.70 -27.12 11.97
CA LEU A 620 15.74 -26.62 11.06
C LEU A 620 16.82 -25.79 11.76
N VAL A 621 16.52 -25.25 12.94
CA VAL A 621 17.41 -24.36 13.68
C VAL A 621 17.53 -24.83 15.12
N ASP A 622 18.75 -24.79 15.65
CA ASP A 622 18.97 -24.94 17.08
C ASP A 622 18.51 -23.68 17.81
N ILE A 623 17.32 -23.76 18.40
CA ILE A 623 16.69 -22.65 19.12
C ILE A 623 17.52 -22.25 20.35
N GLN A 624 18.23 -23.18 20.99
CA GLN A 624 19.02 -22.89 22.18
C GLN A 624 20.22 -22.02 21.82
N GLU A 625 20.93 -22.40 20.75
CA GLU A 625 22.06 -21.62 20.24
C GLU A 625 21.63 -20.23 19.74
N ASP A 626 20.53 -20.14 18.98
CA ASP A 626 20.00 -18.87 18.48
C ASP A 626 19.59 -17.92 19.61
N TYR A 627 18.94 -18.46 20.66
CA TYR A 627 18.58 -17.69 21.86
C TYR A 627 19.80 -17.15 22.59
N LEU A 628 20.82 -17.99 22.81
CA LEU A 628 22.06 -17.57 23.46
C LEU A 628 22.76 -16.46 22.67
N MET A 629 22.83 -16.59 21.35
CA MET A 629 23.40 -15.56 20.48
C MET A 629 22.61 -14.25 20.52
N TRP A 630 21.27 -14.32 20.58
CA TRP A 630 20.42 -13.14 20.73
C TRP A 630 20.61 -12.46 22.09
N PHE A 631 20.60 -13.24 23.17
CA PHE A 631 20.78 -12.75 24.53
C PHE A 631 22.14 -12.06 24.72
N LEU A 632 23.22 -12.63 24.16
CA LEU A 632 24.55 -12.04 24.21
C LEU A 632 24.66 -10.73 23.40
N ASN A 633 24.01 -10.67 22.24
CA ASN A 633 23.94 -9.45 21.42
C ASN A 633 23.16 -8.33 22.13
N GLU A 634 22.02 -8.66 22.75
CA GLU A 634 21.22 -7.77 23.59
C GLU A 634 22.00 -7.22 24.80
N ALA A 635 22.89 -8.02 25.38
CA ALA A 635 23.74 -7.65 26.52
C ALA A 635 24.99 -6.82 26.14
N GLY A 636 25.20 -6.52 24.85
CA GLY A 636 26.33 -5.71 24.36
C GLY A 636 27.70 -6.42 24.39
N LEU A 637 27.72 -7.72 24.70
CA LEU A 637 28.92 -8.55 24.75
C LEU A 637 29.25 -9.10 23.35
N LYS A 638 29.87 -8.28 22.50
CA LYS A 638 30.37 -8.74 21.20
C LYS A 638 31.49 -9.77 21.41
N LEU A 639 31.20 -11.05 21.22
CA LEU A 639 32.21 -12.09 21.08
C LEU A 639 33.19 -11.73 19.95
N ARG A 640 34.47 -12.07 20.12
CA ARG A 640 35.53 -11.83 19.12
C ARG A 640 35.11 -12.36 17.74
N PRO A 641 35.53 -11.72 16.63
CA PRO A 641 35.08 -12.06 15.29
C PRO A 641 35.72 -13.37 14.81
N THR A 642 35.15 -14.51 15.18
CA THR A 642 35.42 -15.79 14.49
C THR A 642 34.52 -15.88 13.27
N ILE A 643 35.00 -15.38 12.12
CA ILE A 643 34.66 -15.71 10.71
C ILE A 643 33.17 -15.70 10.26
N MET A 644 32.19 -15.66 11.17
CA MET A 644 30.76 -15.52 10.87
C MET A 644 30.35 -14.06 11.10
N GLN A 645 30.34 -13.29 10.01
CA GLN A 645 29.74 -11.96 9.96
C GLN A 645 28.28 -12.01 10.45
N ASP A 646 27.87 -11.01 11.25
CA ASP A 646 26.48 -10.64 11.59
C ASP A 646 25.46 -11.78 11.42
N SER A 647 25.56 -12.81 12.25
CA SER A 647 24.58 -13.87 12.31
C SER A 647 23.24 -13.29 12.77
N ILE A 648 22.26 -13.27 11.89
CA ILE A 648 20.88 -12.90 12.23
C ILE A 648 20.37 -13.91 13.25
N THR A 649 19.86 -13.39 14.35
CA THR A 649 19.16 -14.21 15.34
C THR A 649 17.67 -14.19 15.04
N LEU A 650 17.09 -15.37 14.81
CA LEU A 650 15.67 -15.52 14.56
C LEU A 650 14.85 -15.05 15.77
N CYS A 651 15.39 -15.17 16.98
CA CYS A 651 14.81 -14.63 18.23
C CYS A 651 14.48 -13.14 18.19
N SER A 652 15.08 -12.37 17.26
CA SER A 652 14.68 -10.98 17.00
C SER A 652 13.27 -10.84 16.39
N TYR A 653 12.67 -11.95 15.95
CA TYR A 653 11.34 -12.01 15.32
C TYR A 653 10.43 -13.02 16.05
N PRO A 654 9.91 -12.70 17.24
CA PRO A 654 9.19 -13.66 18.10
C PRO A 654 7.89 -14.22 17.51
N PHE A 655 7.25 -13.46 16.62
CA PHE A 655 5.97 -13.83 16.00
C PHE A 655 6.07 -15.04 15.05
N VAL A 656 7.28 -15.46 14.69
CA VAL A 656 7.53 -16.60 13.78
C VAL A 656 7.56 -17.93 14.54
N PHE A 657 7.84 -17.90 15.84
CA PHE A 657 7.96 -19.10 16.67
C PHE A 657 6.61 -19.58 17.17
N ASP A 658 6.41 -20.89 17.14
CA ASP A 658 5.29 -21.56 17.78
C ASP A 658 5.47 -21.65 19.31
N ALA A 659 4.43 -22.11 20.00
CA ALA A 659 4.46 -22.28 21.46
C ALA A 659 5.57 -23.25 21.92
N GLN A 660 5.89 -24.27 21.12
CA GLN A 660 6.91 -25.27 21.45
C GLN A 660 8.31 -24.65 21.43
N ALA A 661 8.65 -23.90 20.38
CA ALA A 661 9.94 -23.22 20.27
C ALA A 661 10.13 -22.19 21.37
N LYS A 662 9.09 -21.41 21.68
CA LYS A 662 9.15 -20.41 22.76
C LYS A 662 9.31 -21.06 24.14
N THR A 663 8.68 -22.21 24.37
CA THR A 663 8.88 -22.99 25.60
C THR A 663 10.34 -23.43 25.75
N LYS A 664 10.98 -23.90 24.66
CA LYS A 664 12.42 -24.23 24.65
C LYS A 664 13.31 -23.01 24.93
N MET A 665 12.95 -21.83 24.42
CA MET A 665 13.69 -20.59 24.73
C MET A 665 13.59 -20.24 26.22
N LEU A 666 12.40 -20.31 26.80
CA LEU A 666 12.21 -20.06 28.23
C LEU A 666 12.95 -21.10 29.08
N GLN A 667 12.99 -22.36 28.65
CA GLN A 667 13.79 -23.39 29.30
C GLN A 667 15.27 -23.03 29.32
N THR A 668 15.80 -22.66 28.16
CA THR A 668 17.21 -22.27 28.00
C THR A 668 17.54 -21.05 28.86
N ASP A 669 16.63 -20.05 28.92
CA ASP A 669 16.81 -18.87 29.77
C ASP A 669 16.80 -19.22 31.27
N ALA A 670 15.85 -20.03 31.71
CA ALA A 670 15.76 -20.45 33.11
C ALA A 670 17.01 -21.24 33.52
N GLU A 671 17.44 -22.21 32.72
CA GLU A 671 18.67 -22.98 32.94
C GLU A 671 19.91 -22.07 32.99
N LEU A 672 20.03 -21.11 32.06
CA LEU A 672 21.12 -20.15 32.03
C LEU A 672 21.14 -19.29 33.31
N GLN A 673 19.98 -18.75 33.70
CA GLN A 673 19.85 -17.93 34.90
C GLN A 673 20.15 -18.75 36.17
N MET A 674 19.72 -20.01 36.24
CA MET A 674 20.04 -20.93 37.34
C MET A 674 21.55 -21.16 37.43
N GLN A 675 22.22 -21.43 36.30
CA GLN A 675 23.67 -21.62 36.27
C GLN A 675 24.43 -20.36 36.69
N VAL A 676 23.98 -19.17 36.26
CA VAL A 676 24.56 -17.89 36.70
C VAL A 676 24.41 -17.70 38.21
N ALA A 677 23.24 -18.01 38.77
CA ALA A 677 22.99 -17.91 40.22
C ALA A 677 23.83 -18.91 41.03
N ILE A 678 23.99 -20.15 40.55
CA ILE A 678 24.86 -21.17 41.16
C ILE A 678 26.32 -20.71 41.12
N ASN A 679 26.81 -20.27 39.96
CA ASN A 679 28.19 -19.82 39.80
C ASN A 679 28.48 -18.58 40.65
N GLY A 680 27.52 -17.65 40.76
CA GLY A 680 27.60 -16.51 41.66
C GLY A 680 27.69 -16.90 43.13
N ALA A 681 26.84 -17.83 43.58
CA ALA A 681 26.88 -18.37 44.95
C ALA A 681 28.19 -19.12 45.22
N ASN A 682 28.68 -19.92 44.27
CA ASN A 682 29.94 -20.65 44.39
C ASN A 682 31.14 -19.69 44.44
N LEU A 683 31.19 -18.67 43.59
CA LEU A 683 32.23 -17.63 43.62
C LEU A 683 32.22 -16.87 44.94
N GLN A 684 31.04 -16.52 45.44
CA GLN A 684 30.90 -15.85 46.73
C GLN A 684 31.30 -16.78 47.89
N ASN A 685 30.96 -18.07 47.85
CA ASN A 685 31.42 -19.05 48.84
C ASN A 685 32.94 -19.23 48.83
N VAL A 686 33.56 -19.27 47.63
CA VAL A 686 35.02 -19.30 47.48
C VAL A 686 35.64 -18.02 48.05
N PHE A 687 35.05 -16.85 47.76
CA PHE A 687 35.50 -15.58 48.32
C PHE A 687 35.38 -15.54 49.85
N MET A 688 34.26 -16.00 50.41
CA MET A 688 34.03 -16.05 51.87
C MET A 688 34.95 -17.05 52.58
N LEU A 689 35.29 -18.15 51.93
CA LEU A 689 36.30 -19.11 52.39
C LEU A 689 37.69 -18.45 52.46
N LEU A 690 37.98 -17.52 51.54
CA LEU A 690 39.23 -16.75 51.53
C LEU A 690 39.25 -15.59 52.54
N THR A 691 38.10 -15.05 52.95
CA THR A 691 37.99 -13.92 53.90
C THR A 691 37.69 -14.30 55.35
N LEU A 692 37.69 -15.59 55.71
CA LEU A 692 37.58 -16.11 57.09
C LEU A 692 36.29 -15.72 57.85
N ASP A 693 35.15 -15.65 57.17
CA ASP A 693 33.84 -15.48 57.84
C ASP A 693 32.88 -16.65 57.48
N PRO A 694 32.94 -17.78 58.22
CA PRO A 694 32.27 -19.04 57.85
C PRO A 694 30.76 -19.07 58.16
N MET A 695 30.16 -18.01 58.69
CA MET A 695 28.74 -17.98 59.08
C MET A 695 27.79 -17.54 57.95
N LEU A 696 28.31 -17.22 56.76
CA LEU A 696 27.54 -16.65 55.63
C LEU A 696 27.68 -17.46 54.31
N VAL A 697 27.91 -18.78 54.41
CA VAL A 697 27.94 -19.66 53.24
C VAL A 697 26.55 -19.71 52.60
N LYS A 698 26.45 -19.29 51.33
CA LYS A 698 25.20 -19.34 50.57
C LYS A 698 24.98 -20.73 49.98
N ASN A 699 23.81 -21.31 50.17
CA ASN A 699 23.43 -22.57 49.53
C ASN A 699 23.30 -22.37 48.00
N PRO A 700 23.83 -23.27 47.15
CA PRO A 700 23.61 -23.23 45.70
C PRO A 700 22.17 -23.56 45.28
N PHE A 701 21.34 -24.11 46.17
CA PHE A 701 19.92 -24.39 45.95
C PHE A 701 19.03 -23.42 46.75
N LEU A 702 17.84 -23.15 46.23
CA LEU A 702 16.75 -22.52 46.96
C LEU A 702 15.99 -23.61 47.72
N VAL A 703 16.22 -23.73 49.03
CA VAL A 703 15.61 -24.79 49.85
C VAL A 703 14.46 -24.22 50.65
N LEU A 704 13.25 -24.73 50.44
CA LEU A 704 12.06 -24.34 51.21
C LEU A 704 11.69 -25.47 52.18
N HIS A 705 11.71 -25.16 53.48
CA HIS A 705 11.24 -26.04 54.54
C HIS A 705 9.79 -25.70 54.89
N VAL A 706 8.88 -26.66 54.73
CA VAL A 706 7.44 -26.39 54.85
C VAL A 706 6.71 -27.50 55.58
N ARG A 707 5.79 -27.13 56.47
CA ARG A 707 4.91 -28.08 57.18
C ARG A 707 3.54 -28.14 56.52
N ARG A 708 2.97 -29.34 56.36
CA ARG A 708 1.62 -29.53 55.77
C ARG A 708 0.52 -28.75 56.51
N THR A 709 0.66 -28.54 57.81
CA THR A 709 -0.32 -27.84 58.65
C THR A 709 -0.24 -26.32 58.58
N SER A 710 0.84 -25.75 58.04
CA SER A 710 1.09 -24.31 57.99
C SER A 710 1.81 -23.89 56.71
N LEU A 711 1.38 -24.45 55.58
CA LEU A 711 1.97 -24.26 54.24
C LEU A 711 2.18 -22.78 53.89
N VAL A 712 1.14 -21.96 54.03
CA VAL A 712 1.18 -20.54 53.65
C VAL A 712 2.12 -19.72 54.54
N ALA A 713 2.05 -19.91 55.86
CA ALA A 713 2.83 -19.14 56.82
C ALA A 713 4.33 -19.47 56.75
N ASP A 714 4.67 -20.74 56.50
CA ASP A 714 6.06 -21.16 56.34
C ASP A 714 6.61 -20.71 54.97
N ALA A 715 5.82 -20.79 53.89
CA ALA A 715 6.21 -20.27 52.58
C ALA A 715 6.46 -18.75 52.59
N LEU A 716 5.59 -17.96 53.24
CA LEU A 716 5.79 -16.51 53.42
C LEU A 716 7.11 -16.20 54.15
N ARG A 717 7.38 -16.94 55.24
CA ARG A 717 8.60 -16.73 56.05
C ARG A 717 9.85 -17.01 55.23
N GLU A 718 9.93 -18.17 54.60
CA GLU A 718 11.10 -18.60 53.84
C GLU A 718 11.35 -17.67 52.64
N LEU A 719 10.31 -17.36 51.84
CA LEU A 719 10.47 -16.54 50.63
C LEU A 719 10.77 -15.07 50.92
N SER A 720 10.38 -14.56 52.10
CA SER A 720 10.71 -13.19 52.52
C SER A 720 12.19 -12.98 52.87
N ILE A 721 12.91 -14.06 53.17
CA ILE A 721 14.33 -14.02 53.58
C ILE A 721 15.27 -13.99 52.36
N TYR A 722 14.84 -14.57 51.24
CA TYR A 722 15.68 -14.71 50.05
C TYR A 722 15.75 -13.44 49.20
N SER A 723 16.94 -13.15 48.66
CA SER A 723 17.14 -12.07 47.69
C SER A 723 16.72 -12.49 46.28
N ASP A 724 16.51 -11.53 45.38
CA ASP A 724 16.07 -11.78 44.00
C ASP A 724 17.00 -12.76 43.24
N ILE A 725 18.30 -12.76 43.54
CA ILE A 725 19.28 -13.67 42.94
C ILE A 725 19.13 -15.09 43.52
N ASP A 726 18.77 -15.19 44.80
CA ASP A 726 18.59 -16.49 45.46
C ASP A 726 17.30 -17.19 45.00
N LEU A 727 16.27 -16.43 44.61
CA LEU A 727 15.02 -16.97 44.03
C LEU A 727 15.21 -17.63 42.64
N LYS A 728 16.31 -17.30 41.95
CA LYS A 728 16.66 -17.87 40.63
C LYS A 728 17.52 -19.14 40.72
N LYS A 729 17.77 -19.64 41.93
CA LYS A 729 18.47 -20.93 42.12
C LYS A 729 17.50 -22.09 41.89
N PRO A 730 18.00 -23.30 41.57
CA PRO A 730 17.14 -24.47 41.48
C PRO A 730 16.39 -24.71 42.79
N LEU A 731 15.07 -24.91 42.68
CA LEU A 731 14.18 -25.07 43.82
C LEU A 731 14.23 -26.50 44.38
N LYS A 732 14.28 -26.62 45.70
CA LYS A 732 14.14 -27.88 46.43
C LYS A 732 13.15 -27.70 47.57
N VAL A 733 12.09 -28.50 47.60
CA VAL A 733 11.06 -28.41 48.65
C VAL A 733 11.18 -29.61 49.59
N ILE A 734 11.19 -29.34 50.90
CA ILE A 734 11.29 -30.35 51.94
C ILE A 734 10.09 -30.23 52.87
N PHE A 735 9.27 -31.30 52.93
CA PHE A 735 8.22 -31.42 53.93
C PHE A 735 8.80 -31.98 55.23
N ASP A 736 8.65 -31.24 56.32
CA ASP A 736 9.18 -31.65 57.62
C ASP A 736 8.55 -32.97 58.08
N GLY A 737 9.39 -33.98 58.32
CA GLY A 737 8.99 -35.30 58.81
C GLY A 737 8.79 -36.38 57.73
N GLU A 738 9.05 -36.08 56.46
CA GLU A 738 8.95 -37.05 55.35
C GLU A 738 10.32 -37.31 54.69
N GLU A 739 10.74 -38.58 54.58
CA GLU A 739 11.91 -38.97 53.77
C GLU A 739 11.52 -39.07 52.28
N ALA A 740 11.34 -37.93 51.63
CA ALA A 740 11.09 -37.87 50.19
C ALA A 740 12.35 -37.38 49.46
N VAL A 741 12.81 -38.15 48.46
CA VAL A 741 13.81 -37.70 47.49
C VAL A 741 13.08 -36.87 46.43
N ASP A 742 13.46 -35.60 46.31
CA ASP A 742 12.84 -34.64 45.40
C ASP A 742 13.27 -34.89 43.95
N ASP A 743 12.66 -35.88 43.30
CA ASP A 743 12.71 -36.09 41.83
C ASP A 743 11.61 -35.26 41.10
N GLY A 744 11.21 -34.10 41.65
CA GLY A 744 10.22 -33.17 41.04
C GLY A 744 8.75 -33.43 41.37
N GLY A 745 8.43 -34.51 42.07
CA GLY A 745 7.06 -34.79 42.53
C GLY A 745 6.64 -33.91 43.72
N VAL A 746 7.57 -33.64 44.63
CA VAL A 746 7.34 -32.91 45.88
C VAL A 746 7.14 -31.42 45.62
N THR A 747 7.96 -30.83 44.75
CA THR A 747 7.83 -29.44 44.29
C THR A 747 6.47 -29.18 43.63
N LYS A 748 6.02 -30.08 42.76
CA LYS A 748 4.71 -29.98 42.10
C LYS A 748 3.54 -30.07 43.08
N GLU A 749 3.61 -31.00 44.04
CA GLU A 749 2.60 -31.12 45.10
C GLU A 749 2.53 -29.84 45.93
N PHE A 750 3.67 -29.25 46.28
CA PHE A 750 3.77 -27.98 46.99
C PHE A 750 3.05 -26.84 46.25
N PHE A 751 3.33 -26.62 44.96
CA PHE A 751 2.66 -25.57 44.18
C PHE A 751 1.15 -25.76 44.11
N LEU A 752 0.68 -27.00 43.89
CA LEU A 752 -0.74 -27.30 43.77
C LEU A 752 -1.49 -27.08 45.10
N LEU A 753 -0.94 -27.52 46.22
CA LEU A 753 -1.57 -27.35 47.53
C LEU A 753 -1.59 -25.87 47.94
N LEU A 754 -0.46 -25.18 47.78
CA LEU A 754 -0.31 -23.80 48.20
C LEU A 754 -1.19 -22.86 47.37
N LEU A 755 -1.20 -22.98 46.03
CA LEU A 755 -2.03 -22.13 45.18
C LEU A 755 -3.52 -22.43 45.36
N LYS A 756 -3.91 -23.68 45.62
CA LYS A 756 -5.29 -24.03 45.96
C LYS A 756 -5.76 -23.39 47.27
N GLU A 757 -4.88 -23.31 48.26
CA GLU A 757 -5.18 -22.65 49.54
C GLU A 757 -5.24 -21.12 49.37
N LEU A 758 -4.27 -20.52 48.67
CA LEU A 758 -4.18 -19.07 48.46
C LEU A 758 -5.30 -18.50 47.57
N LEU A 759 -5.78 -19.26 46.59
CA LEU A 759 -6.86 -18.83 45.68
C LEU A 759 -8.25 -19.13 46.24
N ASN A 760 -8.35 -19.63 47.47
CA ASN A 760 -9.63 -19.93 48.09
C ASN A 760 -10.43 -18.63 48.34
N PRO A 761 -11.68 -18.53 47.86
CA PRO A 761 -12.51 -17.34 48.06
C PRO A 761 -12.70 -16.91 49.52
N ILE A 762 -12.48 -17.82 50.48
CA ILE A 762 -12.58 -17.54 51.93
C ILE A 762 -11.63 -16.41 52.37
N TYR A 763 -10.48 -16.24 51.72
CA TYR A 763 -9.52 -15.18 52.04
C TYR A 763 -9.91 -13.80 51.49
N GLY A 764 -10.94 -13.71 50.63
CA GLY A 764 -11.42 -12.44 50.07
C GLY A 764 -10.47 -11.74 49.08
N MET A 765 -9.32 -12.35 48.76
CA MET A 765 -8.31 -11.77 47.87
C MET A 765 -8.77 -11.68 46.41
N PHE A 766 -9.59 -12.65 45.97
CA PHE A 766 -10.11 -12.73 44.61
C PHE A 766 -11.63 -12.93 44.62
N THR A 767 -12.29 -12.32 43.65
CA THR A 767 -13.72 -12.47 43.39
C THR A 767 -13.93 -13.48 42.26
N VAL A 768 -14.82 -14.45 42.48
CA VAL A 768 -15.22 -15.43 41.47
C VAL A 768 -16.40 -14.87 40.68
N TYR A 769 -16.23 -14.74 39.37
CA TYR A 769 -17.31 -14.38 38.46
C TYR A 769 -18.09 -15.63 38.08
N GLN A 770 -19.34 -15.75 38.56
CA GLN A 770 -20.15 -16.97 38.40
C GLN A 770 -20.44 -17.33 36.93
N ASP A 771 -20.49 -16.32 36.05
CA ASP A 771 -20.79 -16.51 34.63
C ASP A 771 -19.61 -17.14 33.86
N SER A 772 -18.37 -16.82 34.23
CA SER A 772 -17.14 -17.24 33.54
C SER A 772 -16.31 -18.25 34.32
N ASN A 773 -16.60 -18.44 35.62
CA ASN A 773 -15.78 -19.16 36.59
C ASN A 773 -14.33 -18.66 36.67
N LEU A 774 -14.09 -17.40 36.30
CA LEU A 774 -12.77 -16.77 36.38
C LEU A 774 -12.60 -16.01 37.70
N LEU A 775 -11.35 -15.93 38.15
CA LEU A 775 -10.89 -15.19 39.31
C LEU A 775 -10.38 -13.81 38.86
N TRP A 776 -10.76 -12.77 39.58
CA TRP A 776 -10.16 -11.44 39.44
C TRP A 776 -9.91 -10.81 40.81
N PHE A 777 -8.99 -9.85 40.90
CA PHE A 777 -8.69 -9.15 42.14
C PHE A 777 -9.95 -8.45 42.69
N SER A 778 -10.16 -8.53 43.99
CA SER A 778 -11.29 -7.86 44.66
C SER A 778 -11.07 -6.35 44.77
N ASP A 779 -12.12 -5.56 44.58
CA ASP A 779 -12.08 -4.08 44.70
C ASP A 779 -11.69 -3.60 46.11
N ILE A 780 -12.02 -4.38 47.15
CA ILE A 780 -11.71 -4.10 48.56
C ILE A 780 -11.19 -5.38 49.22
N CYS A 781 -9.93 -5.35 49.66
CA CYS A 781 -9.27 -6.47 50.34
C CYS A 781 -8.73 -6.02 51.71
N PHE A 782 -8.88 -6.87 52.72
CA PHE A 782 -8.35 -6.64 54.08
C PHE A 782 -7.03 -7.41 54.35
N VAL A 783 -6.50 -8.09 53.34
CA VAL A 783 -5.25 -8.88 53.42
C VAL A 783 -4.05 -7.98 53.11
N GLU A 784 -2.93 -8.21 53.79
CA GLU A 784 -1.68 -7.47 53.58
C GLU A 784 -1.08 -7.66 52.18
N HIS A 785 -0.39 -6.64 51.67
CA HIS A 785 0.30 -6.62 50.36
C HIS A 785 1.23 -7.83 50.12
N ASN A 786 1.84 -8.34 51.19
CA ASN A 786 2.77 -9.45 51.15
C ASN A 786 2.16 -10.74 50.56
N TRP A 787 0.85 -10.92 50.68
CA TRP A 787 0.16 -12.10 50.16
C TRP A 787 0.04 -12.06 48.64
N PHE A 788 -0.35 -10.91 48.06
CA PHE A 788 -0.38 -10.74 46.60
C PHE A 788 1.02 -10.86 46.01
N HIS A 789 2.03 -10.31 46.70
CA HIS A 789 3.43 -10.46 46.32
C HIS A 789 3.87 -11.94 46.32
N LEU A 790 3.51 -12.70 47.35
CA LEU A 790 3.79 -14.13 47.42
C LEU A 790 3.15 -14.90 46.26
N ILE A 791 1.87 -14.66 45.96
CA ILE A 791 1.19 -15.34 44.85
C ILE A 791 1.91 -15.04 43.53
N GLY A 792 2.36 -13.79 43.33
CA GLY A 792 3.20 -13.41 42.20
C GLY A 792 4.48 -14.24 42.12
N ILE A 793 5.26 -14.29 43.22
CA ILE A 793 6.51 -15.08 43.30
C ILE A 793 6.22 -16.56 43.02
N MET A 794 5.13 -17.11 43.53
CA MET A 794 4.75 -18.52 43.32
C MET A 794 4.38 -18.81 41.88
N CYS A 795 3.62 -17.93 41.22
CA CYS A 795 3.32 -18.05 39.80
C CYS A 795 4.60 -17.97 38.94
N GLY A 796 5.53 -17.07 39.30
CA GLY A 796 6.84 -16.99 38.65
C GLY A 796 7.69 -18.25 38.87
N LEU A 797 7.83 -18.72 40.11
CA LEU A 797 8.58 -19.93 40.43
C LEU A 797 7.98 -21.18 39.78
N ALA A 798 6.66 -21.24 39.63
CA ALA A 798 5.99 -22.32 38.92
C ALA A 798 6.42 -22.35 37.44
N ILE A 799 6.42 -21.22 36.74
CA ILE A 799 6.88 -21.14 35.35
C ILE A 799 8.38 -21.43 35.24
N TYR A 800 9.19 -20.86 36.14
CA TYR A 800 10.65 -20.98 36.14
C TYR A 800 11.14 -22.41 36.41
N ASN A 801 10.40 -23.18 37.22
CA ASN A 801 10.62 -24.61 37.45
C ASN A 801 9.69 -25.48 36.59
N PHE A 802 9.02 -24.87 35.63
CA PHE A 802 8.19 -25.52 34.62
C PHE A 802 7.08 -26.44 35.16
N THR A 803 6.47 -25.99 36.23
CA THR A 803 5.30 -26.60 36.84
C THR A 803 4.05 -25.88 36.33
N VAL A 804 3.22 -26.61 35.58
CA VAL A 804 1.89 -26.14 35.17
C VAL A 804 0.97 -26.08 36.38
N VAL A 805 0.29 -24.95 36.57
CA VAL A 805 -0.67 -24.74 37.65
C VAL A 805 -1.99 -24.26 37.07
N ASP A 806 -3.08 -24.89 37.50
CA ASP A 806 -4.43 -24.56 37.06
C ASP A 806 -4.88 -23.22 37.67
N LEU A 807 -4.58 -22.12 36.98
CA LEU A 807 -4.96 -20.77 37.36
C LEU A 807 -6.13 -20.26 36.52
N TYR A 808 -7.22 -19.90 37.18
CA TYR A 808 -8.45 -19.44 36.54
C TYR A 808 -8.48 -17.92 36.31
N PHE A 809 -7.37 -17.31 35.88
CA PHE A 809 -7.32 -15.87 35.60
C PHE A 809 -7.68 -15.55 34.13
N PRO A 810 -8.34 -14.42 33.85
CA PRO A 810 -8.66 -13.98 32.49
C PRO A 810 -7.39 -13.59 31.70
N LEU A 811 -7.50 -13.52 30.37
CA LEU A 811 -6.40 -13.06 29.49
C LEU A 811 -5.89 -11.66 29.87
N ALA A 812 -6.76 -10.81 30.44
CA ALA A 812 -6.42 -9.49 30.95
C ALA A 812 -5.22 -9.48 31.90
N LEU A 813 -5.06 -10.50 32.76
CA LEU A 813 -3.93 -10.58 33.69
C LEU A 813 -2.61 -10.66 32.93
N TYR A 814 -2.54 -11.58 31.96
CA TYR A 814 -1.36 -11.84 31.16
C TYR A 814 -1.04 -10.68 30.21
N LYS A 815 -2.07 -9.99 29.70
CA LYS A 815 -1.92 -8.73 28.97
C LYS A 815 -1.23 -7.68 29.85
N LYS A 816 -1.71 -7.46 31.07
CA LYS A 816 -1.10 -6.50 31.99
C LYS A 816 0.35 -6.88 32.34
N LEU A 817 0.67 -8.16 32.55
CA LEU A 817 2.03 -8.62 32.82
C LEU A 817 3.01 -8.33 31.67
N LEU A 818 2.50 -8.33 30.43
CA LEU A 818 3.26 -8.00 29.21
C LEU A 818 3.11 -6.52 28.79
N ASN A 819 2.60 -5.66 29.66
CA ASN A 819 2.34 -4.23 29.38
C ASN A 819 1.40 -3.97 28.18
N VAL A 820 0.50 -4.91 27.87
CA VAL A 820 -0.58 -4.76 26.89
C VAL A 820 -1.85 -4.29 27.59
N GLN A 821 -2.53 -3.28 27.05
CA GLN A 821 -3.77 -2.78 27.64
C GLN A 821 -4.95 -3.75 27.42
N PRO A 822 -5.74 -4.05 28.47
CA PRO A 822 -6.98 -4.80 28.34
C PRO A 822 -8.02 -4.05 27.49
N THR A 823 -8.83 -4.79 26.74
CA THR A 823 -9.89 -4.28 25.85
C THR A 823 -11.28 -4.75 26.30
N LEU A 824 -12.33 -4.27 25.62
CA LEU A 824 -13.71 -4.72 25.87
C LEU A 824 -13.89 -6.23 25.69
N GLU A 825 -13.12 -6.86 24.79
CA GLU A 825 -13.14 -8.32 24.61
C GLU A 825 -12.65 -9.06 25.86
N ASP A 826 -11.68 -8.50 26.60
CA ASP A 826 -11.22 -9.09 27.85
C ASP A 826 -12.29 -8.96 28.95
N LEU A 827 -13.07 -7.89 28.94
CA LEU A 827 -14.22 -7.74 29.84
C LEU A 827 -15.34 -8.72 29.49
N LYS A 828 -15.57 -9.02 28.20
CA LYS A 828 -16.51 -10.07 27.78
C LYS A 828 -16.07 -11.46 28.25
N GLU A 829 -14.76 -11.72 28.32
CA GLU A 829 -14.23 -12.96 28.90
C GLU A 829 -14.46 -13.02 30.42
N LEU A 830 -14.16 -11.93 31.15
CA LEU A 830 -14.33 -11.87 32.61
C LEU A 830 -15.80 -11.88 33.04
N SER A 831 -16.61 -10.98 32.48
CA SER A 831 -18.04 -10.81 32.74
C SER A 831 -18.80 -10.70 31.42
N PRO A 832 -19.25 -11.84 30.85
CA PRO A 832 -19.94 -11.88 29.56
C PRO A 832 -21.21 -11.02 29.50
N THR A 833 -21.86 -10.81 30.64
CA THR A 833 -23.08 -10.03 30.77
C THR A 833 -22.79 -8.53 30.69
N GLU A 834 -21.83 -8.04 31.49
CA GLU A 834 -21.40 -6.64 31.45
C GLU A 834 -20.79 -6.29 30.07
N GLY A 835 -19.90 -7.14 29.55
CA GLY A 835 -19.24 -6.91 28.27
C GLY A 835 -20.19 -6.87 27.06
N ARG A 836 -21.27 -7.67 27.06
CA ARG A 836 -22.31 -7.61 26.02
C ARG A 836 -23.14 -6.34 26.11
N SER A 837 -23.52 -5.91 27.31
CA SER A 837 -24.30 -4.68 27.49
C SER A 837 -23.55 -3.42 27.01
N LEU A 838 -22.23 -3.35 27.24
CA LEU A 838 -21.39 -2.26 26.75
C LEU A 838 -21.18 -2.31 25.24
N GLN A 839 -21.16 -3.51 24.65
CA GLN A 839 -21.12 -3.67 23.21
C GLN A 839 -22.43 -3.19 22.55
N GLU A 840 -23.58 -3.51 23.16
CA GLU A 840 -24.89 -3.03 22.69
C GLU A 840 -24.99 -1.49 22.72
N LEU A 841 -24.37 -0.83 23.70
CA LEU A 841 -24.27 0.64 23.75
C LEU A 841 -23.46 1.21 22.58
N LEU A 842 -22.37 0.54 22.17
CA LEU A 842 -21.54 0.95 21.03
C LEU A 842 -22.25 0.73 19.69
N ASP A 843 -22.99 -0.37 19.58
CA ASP A 843 -23.67 -0.80 18.34
C ASP A 843 -25.03 -0.12 18.15
N TYR A 844 -25.51 0.64 19.14
CA TYR A 844 -26.78 1.35 19.07
C TYR A 844 -26.78 2.41 17.93
N PRO A 845 -27.70 2.34 16.96
CA PRO A 845 -27.65 3.19 15.76
C PRO A 845 -28.28 4.58 15.94
N GLU A 846 -29.30 4.69 16.80
CA GLU A 846 -30.12 5.90 16.98
C GLU A 846 -29.40 6.98 17.81
N ASP A 847 -29.89 8.22 17.74
CA ASP A 847 -29.28 9.41 18.37
C ASP A 847 -29.73 9.63 19.84
N ASP A 848 -30.74 8.92 20.32
CA ASP A 848 -31.39 9.04 21.65
C ASP A 848 -30.72 8.19 22.75
N VAL A 849 -29.40 8.02 22.68
CA VAL A 849 -28.62 7.21 23.64
C VAL A 849 -28.81 7.68 25.09
N ASP A 850 -28.89 8.99 25.30
CA ASP A 850 -29.06 9.63 26.60
C ASP A 850 -30.44 9.34 27.22
N ASP A 851 -31.50 9.35 26.41
CA ASP A 851 -32.86 9.05 26.83
C ASP A 851 -33.07 7.54 27.08
N VAL A 852 -32.49 6.67 26.25
CA VAL A 852 -32.70 5.23 26.29
C VAL A 852 -31.89 4.54 27.40
N PHE A 853 -30.61 4.89 27.53
CA PHE A 853 -29.73 4.22 28.48
C PHE A 853 -29.64 4.96 29.83
N CYS A 854 -29.88 6.28 29.86
CA CYS A 854 -29.84 7.10 31.08
C CYS A 854 -28.57 6.89 31.93
N LEU A 855 -27.42 6.72 31.28
CA LEU A 855 -26.13 6.47 31.92
C LEU A 855 -25.35 7.77 32.15
N ASN A 856 -24.69 7.86 33.30
CA ASN A 856 -23.66 8.85 33.59
C ASN A 856 -22.30 8.14 33.67
N PHE A 857 -21.19 8.90 33.70
CA PHE A 857 -19.83 8.34 33.85
C PHE A 857 -19.56 7.83 35.29
N THR A 858 -20.37 6.87 35.74
CA THR A 858 -20.35 6.29 37.08
C THR A 858 -20.54 4.78 37.01
N ILE A 859 -19.86 4.04 37.88
CA ILE A 859 -20.03 2.59 38.05
C ILE A 859 -20.64 2.30 39.43
N CYS A 860 -21.59 1.37 39.48
CA CYS A 860 -22.14 0.86 40.73
C CYS A 860 -21.51 -0.50 41.03
N ARG A 861 -20.83 -0.63 42.17
CA ARG A 861 -20.25 -1.89 42.64
C ARG A 861 -20.86 -2.26 43.99
N GLU A 862 -21.28 -3.51 44.14
CA GLU A 862 -21.72 -4.05 45.42
C GLU A 862 -20.52 -4.57 46.21
N SER A 863 -20.27 -3.97 47.38
CA SER A 863 -19.22 -4.39 48.31
C SER A 863 -19.85 -4.78 49.64
N TYR A 864 -19.73 -6.05 50.04
CA TYR A 864 -20.30 -6.58 51.30
C TYR A 864 -21.79 -6.24 51.53
N GLY A 865 -22.58 -6.18 50.45
CA GLY A 865 -24.03 -5.87 50.51
C GLY A 865 -24.38 -4.38 50.48
N LEU A 866 -23.41 -3.48 50.33
CA LEU A 866 -23.62 -2.05 50.10
C LEU A 866 -23.28 -1.69 48.64
N ALA A 867 -24.25 -1.12 47.92
CA ALA A 867 -24.03 -0.61 46.58
C ALA A 867 -23.38 0.78 46.64
N GLU A 868 -22.12 0.89 46.23
CA GLU A 868 -21.37 2.14 46.21
C GLU A 868 -21.27 2.63 44.76
N ARG A 869 -21.63 3.90 44.52
CA ARG A 869 -21.53 4.55 43.20
C ARG A 869 -20.23 5.34 43.13
N ARG A 870 -19.37 5.03 42.16
CA ARG A 870 -18.07 5.70 41.97
C ARG A 870 -17.99 6.37 40.61
N PRO A 871 -17.47 7.61 40.52
CA PRO A 871 -17.27 8.28 39.25
C PRO A 871 -16.06 7.69 38.49
N LEU A 872 -16.24 7.40 37.21
CA LEU A 872 -15.18 6.86 36.32
C LEU A 872 -14.20 7.95 35.86
N VAL A 873 -14.66 9.20 35.81
CA VAL A 873 -13.88 10.40 35.47
C VAL A 873 -14.18 11.52 36.46
N ALA A 874 -13.31 12.53 36.56
CA ALA A 874 -13.52 13.65 37.48
C ALA A 874 -14.85 14.36 37.19
N GLY A 875 -15.76 14.39 38.18
CA GLY A 875 -17.11 14.94 38.01
C GLY A 875 -18.06 14.08 37.18
N GLY A 876 -17.77 12.79 36.99
CA GLY A 876 -18.54 11.87 36.13
C GLY A 876 -20.02 11.73 36.48
N ASP A 877 -20.44 12.07 37.71
CA ASP A 877 -21.84 12.11 38.13
C ASP A 877 -22.68 13.13 37.33
N HIS A 878 -22.03 14.16 36.76
CA HIS A 878 -22.65 15.24 35.99
C HIS A 878 -22.49 15.10 34.47
N ILE A 879 -21.81 14.05 34.00
CA ILE A 879 -21.55 13.82 32.57
C ILE A 879 -22.44 12.68 32.10
N THR A 880 -23.41 12.99 31.23
CA THR A 880 -24.29 12.00 30.59
C THR A 880 -23.60 11.33 29.41
N VAL A 881 -23.91 10.06 29.18
CA VAL A 881 -23.41 9.30 28.02
C VAL A 881 -24.25 9.64 26.80
N THR A 882 -23.60 10.11 25.73
CA THR A 882 -24.17 10.51 24.45
C THR A 882 -23.52 9.72 23.30
N LYS A 883 -24.07 9.83 22.09
CA LYS A 883 -23.51 9.16 20.89
C LYS A 883 -22.04 9.50 20.61
N ASP A 884 -21.64 10.74 20.87
CA ASP A 884 -20.27 11.20 20.63
C ASP A 884 -19.26 10.74 21.69
N ASN A 885 -19.71 10.50 22.93
CA ASN A 885 -18.82 10.17 24.06
C ASN A 885 -18.91 8.70 24.54
N ARG A 886 -19.80 7.88 23.98
CA ARG A 886 -19.99 6.47 24.37
C ARG A 886 -18.73 5.61 24.31
N GLN A 887 -17.85 5.85 23.35
CA GLN A 887 -16.56 5.13 23.27
C GLN A 887 -15.68 5.47 24.48
N GLN A 888 -15.64 6.75 24.88
CA GLN A 888 -14.88 7.19 26.05
C GLN A 888 -15.44 6.61 27.35
N PHE A 889 -16.77 6.44 27.45
CA PHE A 889 -17.40 5.78 28.59
C PHE A 889 -16.98 4.31 28.69
N VAL A 890 -17.04 3.56 27.58
CA VAL A 890 -16.63 2.14 27.57
C VAL A 890 -15.15 2.00 27.89
N ASP A 891 -14.28 2.82 27.30
CA ASP A 891 -12.84 2.80 27.58
C ASP A 891 -12.54 3.14 29.06
N ALA A 892 -13.27 4.12 29.64
CA ALA A 892 -13.16 4.47 31.05
C ALA A 892 -13.66 3.34 31.98
N TYR A 893 -14.73 2.65 31.61
CA TYR A 893 -15.27 1.50 32.35
C TYR A 893 -14.25 0.34 32.38
N VAL A 894 -13.72 -0.05 31.22
CA VAL A 894 -12.70 -1.10 31.09
C VAL A 894 -11.44 -0.72 31.88
N ASN A 895 -11.00 0.54 31.79
CA ASN A 895 -9.86 1.03 32.55
C ASN A 895 -10.10 1.00 34.07
N TYR A 896 -11.31 1.31 34.54
CA TYR A 896 -11.64 1.21 35.95
C TYR A 896 -11.55 -0.23 36.44
N VAL A 897 -12.18 -1.18 35.74
CA VAL A 897 -12.25 -2.60 36.16
C VAL A 897 -10.88 -3.28 36.15
N PHE A 898 -10.05 -3.03 35.15
CA PHE A 898 -8.75 -3.72 35.04
C PHE A 898 -7.57 -2.94 35.63
N ASN A 899 -7.63 -1.61 35.71
CA ASN A 899 -6.52 -0.79 36.19
C ASN A 899 -6.83 -0.07 37.51
N GLN A 900 -7.82 0.82 37.57
CA GLN A 900 -7.99 1.70 38.73
C GLN A 900 -8.45 0.97 40.00
N SER A 901 -9.39 0.04 39.89
CA SER A 901 -9.96 -0.69 41.03
C SER A 901 -8.97 -1.62 41.74
N VAL A 902 -7.97 -2.13 40.99
CA VAL A 902 -7.09 -3.20 41.44
C VAL A 902 -5.61 -2.82 41.40
N GLN A 903 -5.29 -1.54 41.17
CA GLN A 903 -3.93 -1.08 40.90
C GLN A 903 -2.93 -1.53 41.98
N GLU A 904 -3.25 -1.27 43.25
CA GLU A 904 -2.39 -1.56 44.39
C GLU A 904 -2.11 -3.07 44.53
N TRP A 905 -3.14 -3.90 44.39
CA TRP A 905 -3.06 -5.35 44.50
C TRP A 905 -2.31 -5.97 43.31
N TYR A 906 -2.60 -5.46 42.11
CA TYR A 906 -1.94 -5.88 40.89
C TYR A 906 -0.45 -5.55 40.91
N GLU A 907 -0.05 -4.36 41.36
CA GLU A 907 1.36 -3.96 41.47
C GLU A 907 2.13 -4.89 42.44
N ALA A 908 1.53 -5.26 43.57
CA ALA A 908 2.13 -6.23 44.49
C ALA A 908 2.31 -7.61 43.83
N PHE A 909 1.30 -8.10 43.12
CA PHE A 909 1.36 -9.36 42.38
C PHE A 909 2.39 -9.31 41.24
N SER A 910 2.38 -8.28 40.41
CA SER A 910 3.24 -8.15 39.24
C SER A 910 4.71 -8.01 39.64
N THR A 911 5.01 -7.26 40.70
CA THR A 911 6.38 -7.16 41.24
C THR A 911 6.87 -8.51 41.77
N GLY A 912 6.01 -9.31 42.40
CA GLY A 912 6.37 -10.66 42.85
C GLY A 912 6.64 -11.60 41.66
N PHE A 913 5.80 -11.55 40.64
CA PHE A 913 5.93 -12.37 39.44
C PHE A 913 7.22 -12.07 38.65
N LEU A 914 7.46 -10.78 38.39
CA LEU A 914 8.60 -10.31 37.59
C LEU A 914 9.95 -10.45 38.32
N LYS A 915 9.97 -10.67 39.64
CA LYS A 915 11.21 -10.99 40.37
C LYS A 915 11.82 -12.31 39.91
N VAL A 916 10.98 -13.29 39.61
CA VAL A 916 11.40 -14.65 39.26
C VAL A 916 11.39 -14.83 37.75
N CYS A 917 10.21 -14.69 37.14
CA CYS A 917 10.02 -14.75 35.69
C CYS A 917 10.07 -13.35 35.09
N GLY A 918 11.16 -12.64 35.32
CA GLY A 918 11.40 -11.32 34.71
C GLY A 918 12.41 -11.37 33.57
N GLY A 919 12.47 -10.28 32.80
CA GLY A 919 13.48 -10.06 31.78
C GLY A 919 12.92 -10.02 30.35
N LYS A 920 13.84 -9.90 29.39
CA LYS A 920 13.50 -9.68 27.98
C LYS A 920 12.88 -10.90 27.28
N ILE A 921 13.01 -12.10 27.87
CA ILE A 921 12.39 -13.33 27.35
C ILE A 921 10.86 -13.22 27.35
N LEU A 922 10.25 -12.58 28.35
CA LEU A 922 8.80 -12.41 28.40
C LEU A 922 8.26 -11.53 27.26
N GLU A 923 9.05 -10.56 26.80
CA GLU A 923 8.67 -9.69 25.69
C GLU A 923 8.53 -10.46 24.35
N LEU A 924 9.04 -11.69 24.28
CA LEU A 924 8.92 -12.56 23.11
C LEU A 924 7.57 -13.32 23.06
N PHE A 925 6.80 -13.32 24.16
CA PHE A 925 5.54 -14.04 24.29
C PHE A 925 4.33 -13.14 24.03
N GLN A 926 3.29 -13.75 23.45
CA GLN A 926 1.96 -13.17 23.41
C GLN A 926 1.18 -13.48 24.70
N PRO A 927 0.18 -12.67 25.09
CA PRO A 927 -0.63 -12.92 26.28
C PRO A 927 -1.31 -14.30 26.30
N SER A 928 -1.78 -14.77 25.14
CA SER A 928 -2.42 -16.08 24.99
C SER A 928 -1.43 -17.23 25.17
N GLU A 929 -0.21 -17.07 24.67
CA GLU A 929 0.88 -18.03 24.84
C GLU A 929 1.30 -18.11 26.32
N LEU A 930 1.53 -16.95 26.96
CA LEU A 930 1.90 -16.90 28.38
C LEU A 930 0.83 -17.55 29.26
N ARG A 931 -0.46 -17.28 29.00
CA ARG A 931 -1.56 -17.96 29.68
C ARG A 931 -1.49 -19.47 29.50
N SER A 932 -1.28 -19.92 28.27
CA SER A 932 -1.22 -21.35 27.94
C SER A 932 -0.04 -22.05 28.64
N MET A 933 1.08 -21.36 28.88
CA MET A 933 2.21 -21.90 29.64
C MET A 933 1.88 -22.06 31.13
N VAL A 934 1.16 -21.11 31.71
CA VAL A 934 0.83 -21.15 33.14
C VAL A 934 -0.24 -22.18 33.43
N VAL A 935 -1.34 -22.13 32.67
CA VAL A 935 -2.54 -22.95 32.88
C VAL A 935 -2.41 -24.35 32.25
N GLY A 936 -1.61 -24.48 31.20
CA GLY A 936 -1.51 -25.69 30.39
C GLY A 936 -2.59 -25.75 29.29
N SER A 937 -2.36 -26.59 28.29
CA SER A 937 -3.30 -26.82 27.20
C SER A 937 -4.26 -27.99 27.52
N ASN A 938 -5.53 -27.84 27.13
CA ASN A 938 -6.54 -28.92 27.25
C ASN A 938 -6.53 -29.91 26.07
N ASN A 939 -5.56 -29.75 25.15
CA ASN A 939 -5.39 -30.54 23.94
C ASN A 939 -4.25 -31.54 24.15
N TYR A 940 -4.60 -32.77 24.51
CA TYR A 940 -3.64 -33.85 24.77
C TYR A 940 -3.38 -34.67 23.51
N ASN A 941 -2.11 -34.80 23.10
CA ASN A 941 -1.71 -35.79 22.11
C ASN A 941 -1.49 -37.15 22.78
N TRP A 942 -2.47 -38.03 22.65
CA TRP A 942 -2.46 -39.34 23.32
C TRP A 942 -1.44 -40.33 22.72
N GLN A 943 -1.00 -40.12 21.47
CA GLN A 943 -0.01 -41.00 20.83
C GLN A 943 1.40 -40.73 21.36
N GLU A 944 1.78 -39.47 21.50
CA GLU A 944 3.08 -39.10 22.10
C GLU A 944 3.16 -39.46 23.58
N LEU A 945 2.01 -39.49 24.27
CA LEU A 945 1.92 -39.96 25.65
C LEU A 945 2.35 -41.42 25.80
N GLU A 946 2.03 -42.26 24.81
CA GLU A 946 2.41 -43.66 24.76
C GLU A 946 3.90 -43.82 24.44
N GLU A 947 4.43 -43.04 23.49
CA GLU A 947 5.83 -43.11 23.06
C GLU A 947 6.82 -42.73 24.17
N ASN A 948 6.46 -41.75 25.00
CA ASN A 948 7.31 -41.22 26.06
C ASN A 948 7.09 -41.89 27.43
N ALA A 949 6.20 -42.89 27.53
CA ALA A 949 5.94 -43.58 28.78
C ALA A 949 7.12 -44.49 29.18
N ILE A 950 7.68 -44.26 30.37
CA ILE A 950 8.78 -45.07 30.93
C ILE A 950 8.20 -46.13 31.88
N TYR A 951 8.41 -47.40 31.54
CA TYR A 951 7.98 -48.54 32.34
C TYR A 951 9.11 -48.98 33.29
N LYS A 952 8.80 -49.20 34.57
CA LYS A 952 9.77 -49.66 35.58
C LYS A 952 9.51 -51.13 35.95
N GLY A 953 10.58 -51.87 36.27
CA GLY A 953 10.51 -53.29 36.63
C GLY A 953 10.60 -54.21 35.40
N ASP A 954 9.85 -55.31 35.39
CA ASP A 954 9.84 -56.32 34.30
C ASP A 954 8.96 -55.92 33.09
N TYR A 955 8.43 -54.69 33.09
CA TYR A 955 7.54 -54.19 32.05
C TYR A 955 8.32 -53.43 30.97
N SER A 956 8.09 -53.76 29.70
CA SER A 956 8.62 -53.06 28.53
C SER A 956 7.49 -52.69 27.56
N THR A 957 7.76 -51.85 26.56
CA THR A 957 6.80 -51.48 25.49
C THR A 957 6.23 -52.70 24.75
N ALA A 958 6.97 -53.82 24.74
CA ALA A 958 6.54 -55.08 24.14
C ALA A 958 5.74 -55.99 25.09
N HIS A 959 5.59 -55.64 26.36
CA HIS A 959 4.91 -56.49 27.35
C HIS A 959 3.40 -56.56 27.06
N PRO A 960 2.77 -57.75 27.07
CA PRO A 960 1.36 -57.93 26.71
C PRO A 960 0.40 -57.03 27.49
N THR A 961 0.64 -56.88 28.80
CA THR A 961 -0.16 -56.01 29.68
C THR A 961 -0.05 -54.52 29.33
N VAL A 962 1.11 -54.06 28.86
CA VAL A 962 1.33 -52.66 28.46
C VAL A 962 0.60 -52.38 27.15
N ARG A 963 0.64 -53.31 26.19
CA ARG A 963 -0.14 -53.20 24.94
C ARG A 963 -1.65 -53.19 25.19
N MET A 964 -2.15 -54.13 26.00
CA MET A 964 -3.57 -54.15 26.37
C MET A 964 -4.01 -52.86 27.08
N PHE A 965 -3.13 -52.27 27.90
CA PHE A 965 -3.41 -50.99 28.56
C PHE A 965 -3.60 -49.87 27.53
N TRP A 966 -2.68 -49.69 26.57
CA TRP A 966 -2.79 -48.62 25.57
C TRP A 966 -3.90 -48.85 24.55
N GLU A 967 -4.14 -50.10 24.13
CA GLU A 967 -5.29 -50.45 23.29
C GLU A 967 -6.61 -50.05 23.99
N THR A 968 -6.77 -50.43 25.26
CA THR A 968 -7.96 -50.06 26.06
C THR A 968 -8.05 -48.55 26.31
N PHE A 969 -6.92 -47.90 26.52
CA PHE A 969 -6.84 -46.46 26.74
C PHE A 969 -7.23 -45.68 25.49
N HIS A 970 -6.75 -46.08 24.30
CA HIS A 970 -7.10 -45.44 23.03
C HIS A 970 -8.57 -45.61 22.65
N ASP A 971 -9.18 -46.73 23.02
CA ASP A 971 -10.61 -46.99 22.84
C ASP A 971 -11.52 -46.13 23.73
N PHE A 972 -10.98 -45.46 24.76
CA PHE A 972 -11.81 -44.63 25.63
C PHE A 972 -12.30 -43.33 24.95
N PRO A 973 -13.56 -42.93 25.21
CA PRO A 973 -14.04 -41.59 24.91
C PRO A 973 -13.16 -40.52 25.56
N LEU A 974 -13.04 -39.37 24.90
CA LEU A 974 -12.16 -38.27 25.28
C LEU A 974 -12.38 -37.81 26.75
N GLU A 975 -13.63 -37.85 27.23
CA GLU A 975 -13.98 -37.55 28.62
C GLU A 975 -13.40 -38.55 29.64
N LYS A 976 -13.38 -39.86 29.30
CA LYS A 976 -12.82 -40.90 30.17
C LYS A 976 -11.30 -40.86 30.18
N LYS A 977 -10.66 -40.53 29.04
CA LYS A 977 -9.21 -40.28 28.95
C LYS A 977 -8.80 -39.10 29.84
N LYS A 978 -9.55 -38.00 29.79
CA LYS A 978 -9.35 -36.83 30.68
C LYS A 978 -9.56 -37.18 32.16
N LYS A 979 -10.61 -37.96 32.49
CA LYS A 979 -10.85 -38.42 33.86
C LYS A 979 -9.74 -39.35 34.37
N PHE A 980 -9.23 -40.26 33.54
CA PHE A 980 -8.12 -41.13 33.91
C PHE A 980 -6.89 -40.32 34.36
N LEU A 981 -6.55 -39.24 33.64
CA LEU A 981 -5.48 -38.31 34.02
C LEU A 981 -5.77 -37.54 35.33
N SER A 982 -7.04 -37.32 35.66
CA SER A 982 -7.44 -36.64 36.92
C SER A 982 -7.40 -37.56 38.15
N THR A 983 -7.50 -38.87 37.95
CA THR A 983 -7.62 -39.87 39.04
C THR A 983 -6.36 -40.73 39.25
N ALA A 984 -5.33 -40.59 38.42
CA ALA A 984 -4.11 -41.38 38.55
C ALA A 984 -3.28 -40.96 39.79
N PRO A 985 -2.57 -41.89 40.47
CA PRO A 985 -1.67 -41.58 41.57
C PRO A 985 -0.64 -40.52 41.16
N THR A 986 -0.23 -39.67 42.11
CA THR A 986 0.65 -38.51 41.92
C THR A 986 1.91 -38.83 41.09
N ARG A 987 2.46 -40.04 41.20
CA ARG A 987 3.62 -40.50 40.40
C ARG A 987 3.31 -40.77 38.92
N ILE A 988 2.12 -41.28 38.58
CA ILE A 988 1.69 -41.54 37.20
C ILE A 988 1.22 -40.21 36.56
N ALA A 989 0.48 -39.39 37.31
CA ALA A 989 0.09 -38.04 36.88
C ALA A 989 1.29 -37.10 36.70
N ALA A 990 2.38 -37.27 37.47
CA ALA A 990 3.59 -36.46 37.38
C ALA A 990 4.41 -36.74 36.10
N VAL A 991 4.64 -38.00 35.76
CA VAL A 991 5.41 -38.41 34.56
C VAL A 991 4.64 -38.15 33.26
N ILE A 992 3.31 -38.27 33.30
CA ILE A 992 2.47 -38.18 32.10
C ILE A 992 2.11 -36.73 31.77
N ARG A 993 1.84 -35.88 32.77
CA ARG A 993 1.67 -34.43 32.54
C ARG A 993 2.97 -33.71 32.24
N SER A 994 4.14 -34.27 32.58
CA SER A 994 5.39 -33.73 32.05
C SER A 994 5.48 -34.07 30.55
N VAL A 995 5.29 -35.32 30.18
CA VAL A 995 5.34 -35.74 28.78
C VAL A 995 4.33 -35.02 27.87
N SER A 996 3.08 -34.83 28.31
CA SER A 996 2.03 -34.24 27.47
C SER A 996 1.97 -32.70 27.46
N HIS A 997 2.78 -32.01 28.29
CA HIS A 997 2.80 -30.54 28.36
C HIS A 997 4.15 -29.93 28.01
N TRP A 998 5.16 -30.76 27.77
CA TRP A 998 6.47 -30.36 27.26
C TRP A 998 6.62 -30.57 25.76
N GLN A 999 5.50 -30.76 25.05
CA GLN A 999 5.40 -30.77 23.59
C GLN A 999 4.34 -29.80 23.09
#